data_AF-A0A023B8S7-F1
#
_entry.id   AF-A0A023B8S7-F1
#
_cell.length_a   1.000
_cell.length_b   1.000
_cell.length_c   1.000
_cell.angle_alpha   90.00
_cell.angle_beta   90.00
_cell.angle_gamma   90.00
#
_symmetry.space_group_name_H-M   'P 1'
#
loop_
_entity.id
_entity.type
_entity.pdbx_description
1 polymer ?
#
loop_
_entity_poly.entity_id
_entity_poly.type
_entity_poly.pdbx_seq_one_letter_code
_entity_poly.pdbx_strand_id
1 'polypeptide(L)'
;MDKLGMDKLGMDVKREVPQSGELYLVADAQFGRIEEALKAGVRWVQLRDKTSSTRTIIGYARRLKLLCDKYDAHLIVNDRVDVAFAVDSYGVHLGQEDMSPVVARRILGNYHCIGLTIQPRDLPGCPLSFRKIQDDSIDKENTRQDKDPGVEHDPGVEHDPGVEHDPGVEHDPGVEHDPGVEHDPGVEHDPGVEHDPGVEHDPGAKHDQWARPYEESLQTEAINEREALEREEFKKNLAVADYVGLGAVYSTATKQTDVIGIEGVIWTMRRLREEFGYRGSFVLIGGLSLENVEGVLRAVSKAVGEVPGVAVVSAIMSAPNALQAATDLQALLNKVTTSPLPDSPLFWKQNVRRVLAAVQIHRPVVHHVTNHVVAHLSANACIALGGSPWMTYNLLDLPGVNAVADATVFNIGTIDFDVDALCEHFQNHNTRNIVFDPVGCHCSEYRLALASRIIQDLDIAVIKGNAAEIGALATGKCLIGCAGLDATAGSATGLDSSALSLTTDLDKTNIGDKCTVLDDGTTARGGGTGADGATVEGEPADVDVALRNIIDTAQALSSKTGSVVCVTGARDVVTYQGQTAVLENGHAFMANITGTGCITGTAIATMLGVERDPFLATVAGVAAVTLAGEVATEEYVSAGRPVGMTVGPGLFSLRLHDGLFLMRSSFPEDKFRIRII
;
A
#
# COMPACT_ATOMS: atom_id res chain seq x y z
N MET A 1 10.87 -30.03 -2.85
CA MET A 1 12.05 -29.69 -3.70
C MET A 1 12.91 -28.74 -2.91
N ASP A 2 14.22 -28.92 -2.93
CA ASP A 2 15.16 -27.98 -2.33
C ASP A 2 15.24 -26.68 -3.15
N LYS A 3 15.58 -25.55 -2.52
CA LYS A 3 15.64 -24.22 -3.17
C LYS A 3 16.52 -24.24 -4.44
N LEU A 4 17.58 -25.04 -4.45
CA LEU A 4 18.47 -25.23 -5.62
C LEU A 4 17.79 -25.93 -6.82
N GLY A 5 16.80 -26.79 -6.57
CA GLY A 5 16.06 -27.51 -7.60
C GLY A 5 15.04 -26.63 -8.34
N MET A 6 14.50 -25.62 -7.66
CA MET A 6 13.53 -24.67 -8.24
C MET A 6 14.20 -23.58 -9.10
N ASP A 7 15.46 -23.22 -8.83
CA ASP A 7 16.19 -22.16 -9.56
C ASP A 7 16.49 -22.63 -10.99
N LYS A 8 16.72 -23.94 -11.15
CA LYS A 8 16.90 -24.60 -12.46
C LYS A 8 15.63 -24.60 -13.32
N LEU A 9 14.45 -24.39 -12.71
CA LEU A 9 13.16 -24.38 -13.40
C LEU A 9 12.69 -22.98 -13.82
N GLY A 10 13.45 -21.92 -13.48
CA GLY A 10 13.11 -20.55 -13.89
C GLY A 10 11.77 -20.05 -13.35
N MET A 11 11.32 -20.56 -12.20
CA MET A 11 10.07 -20.12 -11.57
C MET A 11 10.30 -18.79 -10.85
N ASP A 12 9.53 -17.76 -11.21
CA ASP A 12 9.47 -16.50 -10.47
C ASP A 12 8.84 -16.74 -9.09
N VAL A 13 9.69 -16.84 -8.06
CA VAL A 13 9.23 -16.90 -6.67
C VAL A 13 8.85 -15.50 -6.23
N LYS A 14 7.56 -15.31 -5.94
CA LYS A 14 7.03 -14.07 -5.37
C LYS A 14 7.62 -13.89 -3.96
N ARG A 15 8.40 -12.83 -3.76
CA ARG A 15 8.97 -12.47 -2.45
C ARG A 15 8.01 -11.51 -1.75
N GLU A 16 7.71 -11.77 -0.49
CA GLU A 16 7.17 -10.74 0.39
C GLU A 16 8.17 -9.58 0.51
N VAL A 17 7.64 -8.36 0.64
CA VAL A 17 8.39 -7.12 0.80
C VAL A 17 7.73 -6.27 1.88
N PRO A 18 8.46 -5.34 2.51
CA PRO A 18 7.89 -4.44 3.49
C PRO A 18 6.66 -3.70 2.96
N GLN A 19 5.61 -3.81 3.76
CA GLN A 19 4.25 -3.32 3.60
C GLN A 19 4.04 -1.82 3.51
N SER A 20 2.90 -1.39 2.95
CA SER A 20 2.26 -0.15 3.40
C SER A 20 1.94 -0.23 4.89
N GLY A 21 2.41 0.75 5.69
CA GLY A 21 2.20 0.80 7.14
C GLY A 21 2.84 -0.32 7.97
N GLU A 22 3.65 -1.19 7.36
CA GLU A 22 4.39 -2.17 8.15
C GLU A 22 5.58 -1.49 8.86
N LEU A 23 5.80 -1.91 10.10
CA LEU A 23 6.90 -1.47 10.91
C LEU A 23 8.12 -2.34 10.62
N TYR A 24 9.22 -1.69 10.25
CA TYR A 24 10.51 -2.29 9.95
C TYR A 24 11.51 -1.88 11.02
N LEU A 25 12.09 -2.85 11.72
CA LEU A 25 13.08 -2.58 12.77
C LEU A 25 14.50 -2.74 12.21
N VAL A 26 15.30 -1.68 12.30
CA VAL A 26 16.75 -1.77 12.09
C VAL A 26 17.42 -1.82 13.46
N ALA A 27 18.18 -2.88 13.72
CA ALA A 27 18.72 -3.14 15.06
C ALA A 27 20.15 -3.70 15.02
N ASP A 28 20.90 -3.40 16.08
CA ASP A 28 22.11 -4.13 16.44
C ASP A 28 21.75 -5.43 17.18
N ALA A 29 22.74 -6.20 17.63
CA ALA A 29 22.53 -7.54 18.22
C ALA A 29 21.97 -7.52 19.68
N GLN A 30 20.99 -6.66 19.98
CA GLN A 30 20.29 -6.61 21.25
C GLN A 30 19.02 -7.49 21.23
N PHE A 31 19.23 -8.81 21.32
CA PHE A 31 18.19 -9.82 21.15
C PHE A 31 16.93 -9.62 22.00
N GLY A 32 17.06 -9.17 23.26
CA GLY A 32 15.91 -8.95 24.15
C GLY A 32 14.95 -7.89 23.61
N ARG A 33 15.48 -6.77 23.11
CA ARG A 33 14.67 -5.69 22.53
C ARG A 33 14.05 -6.09 21.20
N ILE A 34 14.78 -6.86 20.40
CA ILE A 34 14.26 -7.40 19.14
C ILE A 34 13.11 -8.38 19.43
N GLU A 35 13.25 -9.28 20.41
CA GLU A 35 12.16 -10.18 20.80
C GLU A 35 10.93 -9.42 21.31
N GLU A 36 11.12 -8.34 22.07
CA GLU A 36 10.02 -7.45 22.48
C GLU A 36 9.32 -6.82 21.28
N ALA A 37 10.06 -6.35 20.29
CA ALA A 37 9.48 -5.79 19.06
C ALA A 37 8.74 -6.86 18.24
N LEU A 38 9.28 -8.07 18.13
CA LEU A 38 8.62 -9.20 17.46
C LEU A 38 7.31 -9.57 18.16
N LYS A 39 7.28 -9.60 19.50
CA LYS A 39 6.05 -9.83 20.29
C LYS A 39 4.98 -8.75 20.07
N ALA A 40 5.39 -7.52 19.79
CA ALA A 40 4.44 -6.45 19.43
C ALA A 40 3.85 -6.64 18.03
N GLY A 41 4.40 -7.52 17.18
CA GLY A 41 3.94 -7.76 15.80
C GLY A 41 4.88 -7.26 14.70
N VAL A 42 6.11 -6.81 15.03
CA VAL A 42 7.08 -6.41 14.02
C VAL A 42 7.49 -7.62 13.18
N ARG A 43 7.31 -7.55 11.86
CA ARG A 43 7.61 -8.66 10.95
C ARG A 43 8.90 -8.50 10.15
N TRP A 44 9.53 -7.33 10.20
CA TRP A 44 10.78 -7.06 9.47
C TRP A 44 11.88 -6.63 10.42
N VAL A 45 12.97 -7.40 10.46
CA VAL A 45 14.12 -7.09 11.30
C VAL A 45 15.37 -7.06 10.43
N GLN A 46 16.07 -5.94 10.44
CA GLN A 46 17.37 -5.79 9.78
C GLN A 46 18.49 -5.78 10.80
N LEU A 47 19.37 -6.78 10.72
CA LEU A 47 20.60 -6.80 11.48
C LEU A 47 21.60 -5.80 10.86
N ARG A 48 21.92 -4.77 11.63
CA ARG A 48 22.90 -3.74 11.27
C ARG A 48 24.04 -3.71 12.29
N ASP A 49 25.13 -4.38 11.96
CA ASP A 49 26.37 -4.39 12.72
C ASP A 49 27.55 -4.03 11.80
N LYS A 50 28.20 -2.89 12.06
CA LYS A 50 29.31 -2.36 11.26
C LYS A 50 30.68 -2.56 11.90
N THR A 51 30.74 -3.05 13.14
CA THR A 51 31.97 -3.07 13.94
C THR A 51 32.43 -4.49 14.26
N SER A 52 31.51 -5.44 14.34
CA SER A 52 31.83 -6.82 14.64
C SER A 52 32.56 -7.55 13.50
N SER A 53 33.36 -8.55 13.86
CA SER A 53 33.97 -9.46 12.89
C SER A 53 32.90 -10.29 12.15
N THR A 54 33.20 -10.74 10.93
CA THR A 54 32.29 -11.61 10.16
C THR A 54 31.87 -12.86 10.92
N ARG A 55 32.78 -13.49 11.67
CA ARG A 55 32.46 -14.67 12.50
C ARG A 55 31.39 -14.34 13.55
N THR A 56 31.52 -13.18 14.18
CA THR A 56 30.58 -12.72 15.21
C THR A 56 29.22 -12.40 14.58
N ILE A 57 29.20 -11.67 13.47
CA ILE A 57 27.96 -11.31 12.77
C ILE A 57 27.21 -12.55 12.31
N ILE A 58 27.88 -13.56 11.74
CA ILE A 58 27.25 -14.84 11.37
C ILE A 58 26.62 -15.52 12.60
N GLY A 59 27.31 -15.48 13.75
CA GLY A 59 26.79 -16.00 15.01
C GLY A 59 25.51 -15.28 15.46
N TYR A 60 25.47 -13.96 15.36
CA TYR A 60 24.28 -13.16 15.69
C TYR A 60 23.15 -13.38 14.69
N ALA A 61 23.43 -13.35 13.40
CA ALA A 61 22.46 -13.54 12.33
C ALA A 61 21.77 -14.92 12.42
N ARG A 62 22.51 -15.99 12.74
CA ARG A 62 21.90 -17.32 12.96
C ARG A 62 20.91 -17.34 14.12
N ARG A 63 21.27 -16.70 15.24
CA ARG A 63 20.38 -16.62 16.41
C ARG A 63 19.15 -15.77 16.11
N LEU A 64 19.34 -14.65 15.41
CA LEU A 64 18.23 -13.79 14.99
C LEU A 64 17.32 -14.49 13.98
N LYS A 65 17.86 -15.29 13.07
CA LYS A 65 17.05 -16.07 12.11
C LYS A 65 16.08 -17.00 12.84
N LEU A 66 16.60 -17.79 13.78
CA LEU A 66 15.75 -18.67 14.60
C LEU A 66 14.71 -17.90 15.42
N LEU A 67 15.08 -16.72 15.93
CA LEU A 67 14.15 -15.87 16.65
C LEU A 67 13.07 -15.31 15.74
N CYS A 68 13.41 -14.81 14.55
CA CYS A 68 12.44 -14.30 13.59
C CYS A 68 11.51 -15.40 13.09
N ASP A 69 12.03 -16.59 12.80
CA ASP A 69 11.25 -17.76 12.37
C ASP A 69 10.20 -18.18 13.41
N LYS A 70 10.52 -18.06 14.71
CA LYS A 70 9.58 -18.32 15.81
C LYS A 70 8.35 -17.40 15.77
N TYR A 71 8.50 -16.19 15.26
CA TYR A 71 7.45 -15.16 15.24
C TYR A 71 6.92 -14.87 13.82
N ASP A 72 7.18 -15.74 12.83
CA ASP A 72 6.80 -15.53 11.43
C ASP A 72 7.28 -14.18 10.87
N ALA A 73 8.54 -13.83 11.19
CA ALA A 73 9.20 -12.59 10.81
C ALA A 73 10.39 -12.84 9.89
N HIS A 74 10.74 -11.82 9.10
CA HIS A 74 11.79 -11.84 8.11
C HIS A 74 13.06 -11.16 8.60
N LEU A 75 14.20 -11.88 8.49
CA LEU A 75 15.52 -11.33 8.78
C LEU A 75 16.19 -10.79 7.50
N ILE A 76 16.53 -9.50 7.51
CA ILE A 76 17.36 -8.84 6.51
C ILE A 76 18.77 -8.58 7.07
N VAL A 77 19.80 -8.78 6.27
CA VAL A 77 21.19 -8.46 6.64
C VAL A 77 21.62 -7.17 5.95
N ASN A 78 22.23 -6.24 6.68
CA ASN A 78 22.74 -4.98 6.14
C ASN A 78 24.12 -5.15 5.49
N ASP A 79 24.31 -4.63 4.27
CA ASP A 79 25.55 -4.50 3.47
C ASP A 79 26.24 -5.85 3.09
N ARG A 80 26.04 -6.92 3.88
CA ARG A 80 26.81 -8.17 3.85
C ARG A 80 26.09 -9.31 3.15
N VAL A 81 26.21 -9.37 1.83
CA VAL A 81 25.67 -10.45 0.97
C VAL A 81 26.22 -11.83 1.36
N ASP A 82 27.50 -11.89 1.73
CA ASP A 82 28.17 -13.11 2.18
C ASP A 82 27.54 -13.69 3.45
N VAL A 83 27.24 -12.82 4.43
CA VAL A 83 26.58 -13.21 5.67
C VAL A 83 25.14 -13.65 5.40
N ALA A 84 24.39 -12.88 4.59
CA ALA A 84 23.02 -13.21 4.22
C ALA A 84 22.91 -14.63 3.65
N PHE A 85 23.79 -14.95 2.69
CA PHE A 85 23.89 -16.28 2.09
C PHE A 85 24.28 -17.36 3.11
N ALA A 86 25.28 -17.09 3.97
CA ALA A 86 25.79 -18.07 4.93
C ALA A 86 24.79 -18.46 6.03
N VAL A 87 23.78 -17.63 6.28
CA VAL A 87 22.73 -17.90 7.28
C VAL A 87 21.36 -18.16 6.68
N ASP A 88 21.22 -18.16 5.34
CA ASP A 88 19.95 -18.25 4.62
C ASP A 88 18.93 -17.23 5.18
N SER A 89 19.36 -15.96 5.30
CA SER A 89 18.47 -14.88 5.73
C SER A 89 17.35 -14.68 4.69
N TYR A 90 16.29 -13.95 5.05
CA TYR A 90 15.25 -13.65 4.07
C TYR A 90 15.76 -12.75 2.94
N GLY A 91 16.70 -11.85 3.26
CA GLY A 91 17.27 -10.96 2.27
C GLY A 91 18.48 -10.16 2.75
N VAL A 92 18.88 -9.21 1.90
CA VAL A 92 19.95 -8.25 2.13
C VAL A 92 19.44 -6.83 1.82
N HIS A 93 19.97 -5.84 2.53
CA HIS A 93 19.77 -4.43 2.22
C HIS A 93 21.11 -3.78 1.89
N LEU A 94 21.17 -3.05 0.78
CA LEU A 94 22.41 -2.52 0.19
C LEU A 94 22.31 -0.99 0.02
N GLY A 95 23.38 -0.30 0.39
CA GLY A 95 23.62 1.10 0.08
C GLY A 95 24.34 1.30 -1.26
N GLN A 96 24.60 2.56 -1.60
CA GLN A 96 25.22 2.95 -2.87
C GLN A 96 26.69 2.48 -2.99
N GLU A 97 27.43 2.44 -1.88
CA GLU A 97 28.84 2.03 -1.83
C GLU A 97 29.02 0.52 -1.59
N ASP A 98 27.92 -0.24 -1.48
CA ASP A 98 27.97 -1.68 -1.24
C ASP A 98 28.05 -2.46 -2.56
N MET A 99 27.98 -3.80 -2.46
CA MET A 99 27.94 -4.67 -3.63
C MET A 99 26.79 -4.28 -4.58
N SER A 100 27.06 -4.20 -5.88
CA SER A 100 26.03 -3.94 -6.90
C SER A 100 24.84 -4.90 -6.74
N PRO A 101 23.59 -4.40 -6.77
CA PRO A 101 22.38 -5.21 -6.65
C PRO A 101 22.29 -6.34 -7.67
N VAL A 102 22.77 -6.10 -8.89
CA VAL A 102 22.80 -7.12 -9.96
C VAL A 102 23.75 -8.26 -9.60
N VAL A 103 24.89 -7.96 -8.97
CA VAL A 103 25.84 -8.97 -8.49
C VAL A 103 25.26 -9.72 -7.29
N ALA A 104 24.66 -9.00 -6.33
CA ALA A 104 23.98 -9.61 -5.20
C ALA A 104 22.88 -10.59 -5.64
N ARG A 105 22.07 -10.21 -6.65
CA ARG A 105 21.05 -11.06 -7.25
C ARG A 105 21.64 -12.34 -7.87
N ARG A 106 22.80 -12.26 -8.52
CA ARG A 106 23.50 -13.45 -9.07
C ARG A 106 23.98 -14.41 -7.99
N ILE A 107 24.37 -13.89 -6.82
CA ILE A 107 24.85 -14.70 -5.69
C ILE A 107 23.68 -15.33 -4.92
N LEU A 108 22.65 -14.55 -4.63
CA LEU A 108 21.53 -14.95 -3.78
C LEU A 108 20.39 -15.63 -4.55
N GLY A 109 20.41 -15.57 -5.88
CA GLY A 109 19.37 -16.11 -6.75
C GLY A 109 18.04 -15.37 -6.62
N ASN A 110 16.98 -15.99 -7.13
CA ASN A 110 15.63 -15.41 -7.14
C ASN A 110 14.86 -15.64 -5.84
N TYR A 111 15.50 -16.09 -4.76
CA TYR A 111 14.80 -16.38 -3.51
C TYR A 111 14.89 -15.27 -2.47
N HIS A 112 16.04 -14.60 -2.40
CA HIS A 112 16.31 -13.63 -1.35
C HIS A 112 15.79 -12.24 -1.73
N CYS A 113 15.24 -11.53 -0.78
CA CYS A 113 14.83 -10.15 -0.95
C CYS A 113 16.06 -9.21 -1.03
N ILE A 114 16.04 -8.24 -1.94
CA ILE A 114 17.07 -7.20 -2.08
C ILE A 114 16.43 -5.83 -1.86
N GLY A 115 16.84 -5.15 -0.79
CA GLY A 115 16.49 -3.77 -0.52
C GLY A 115 17.60 -2.81 -0.93
N LEU A 116 17.25 -1.63 -1.45
CA LEU A 116 18.22 -0.56 -1.76
C LEU A 116 17.97 0.70 -0.95
N THR A 117 19.03 1.38 -0.52
CA THR A 117 18.93 2.78 -0.08
C THR A 117 18.99 3.69 -1.30
N ILE A 118 17.99 4.56 -1.49
CA ILE A 118 17.98 5.57 -2.56
C ILE A 118 17.68 6.95 -1.96
N GLN A 119 18.47 7.93 -2.37
CA GLN A 119 18.30 9.34 -2.03
C GLN A 119 18.11 10.18 -3.31
N PRO A 120 17.55 11.40 -3.22
CA PRO A 120 17.33 12.25 -4.39
C PRO A 120 18.61 12.44 -5.23
N ARG A 121 19.76 12.63 -4.57
CA ARG A 121 21.06 12.83 -5.25
C ARG A 121 21.52 11.64 -6.09
N ASP A 122 21.01 10.44 -5.80
CA ASP A 122 21.35 9.21 -6.52
C ASP A 122 20.57 9.11 -7.85
N LEU A 123 19.54 9.95 -8.06
CA LEU A 123 18.75 9.94 -9.29
C LEU A 123 19.36 10.87 -10.36
N PRO A 124 19.49 10.39 -11.61
CA PRO A 124 19.80 11.23 -12.76
C PRO A 124 18.83 12.41 -12.87
N GLY A 125 19.35 13.61 -13.13
CA GLY A 125 18.54 14.83 -13.22
C GLY A 125 17.96 15.34 -11.89
N CYS A 126 18.57 14.97 -10.76
CA CYS A 126 18.26 15.54 -9.44
C CYS A 126 18.44 17.07 -9.41
N PRO A 127 17.45 17.84 -8.92
CA PRO A 127 17.55 19.28 -8.69
C PRO A 127 18.76 19.63 -7.83
N LEU A 128 19.35 20.79 -8.12
CA LEU A 128 20.45 21.36 -7.32
C LEU A 128 20.05 21.58 -5.85
N SER A 129 18.76 21.81 -5.57
CA SER A 129 18.24 22.00 -4.21
C SER A 129 18.46 20.78 -3.30
N PHE A 130 18.55 19.58 -3.86
CA PHE A 130 18.84 18.35 -3.11
C PHE A 130 20.31 17.93 -3.18
N ARG A 131 21.13 18.62 -3.99
CA ARG A 131 22.59 18.45 -4.08
C ARG A 131 23.28 19.49 -3.20
N LYS A 132 23.23 19.36 -1.87
CA LYS A 132 24.04 20.23 -0.99
C LYS A 132 25.47 19.69 -0.89
N ILE A 133 26.38 20.45 -1.49
CA ILE A 133 27.85 20.61 -1.28
C ILE A 133 28.49 19.62 -0.30
N GLN A 134 29.12 18.58 -0.85
CA GLN A 134 30.35 17.99 -0.33
C GLN A 134 31.35 17.99 -1.48
N ASP A 135 31.99 19.13 -1.73
CA ASP A 135 33.27 19.14 -2.43
C ASP A 135 34.12 20.31 -1.92
N ASP A 136 34.74 20.10 -0.76
CA ASP A 136 35.85 20.92 -0.28
C ASP A 136 37.20 20.32 -0.74
N SER A 137 37.23 19.52 -1.82
CA SER A 137 38.47 18.85 -2.25
C SER A 137 38.79 18.86 -3.74
N ILE A 138 37.98 19.44 -4.63
CA ILE A 138 38.32 19.54 -6.05
C ILE A 138 38.14 20.99 -6.55
N ASP A 139 39.22 21.52 -7.14
CA ASP A 139 39.37 22.78 -7.88
C ASP A 139 39.46 24.12 -7.11
N LYS A 140 40.60 24.31 -6.43
CA LYS A 140 41.20 25.64 -6.21
C LYS A 140 42.15 26.10 -7.33
N GLU A 141 42.15 25.45 -8.49
CA GLU A 141 42.97 25.86 -9.64
C GLU A 141 42.17 25.86 -10.95
N ASN A 142 41.07 26.63 -11.07
CA ASN A 142 40.69 27.18 -12.39
C ASN A 142 39.60 28.27 -12.45
N THR A 143 39.48 29.16 -11.45
CA THR A 143 38.72 30.41 -11.67
C THR A 143 39.65 31.54 -12.08
N ARG A 144 40.05 31.55 -13.36
CA ARG A 144 40.33 32.82 -14.04
C ARG A 144 39.00 33.47 -14.36
N GLN A 145 38.88 34.72 -13.90
CA GLN A 145 37.76 35.62 -14.10
C GLN A 145 37.33 35.67 -15.57
N ASP A 146 36.04 35.44 -15.83
CA ASP A 146 35.32 36.23 -16.81
C ASP A 146 34.12 36.86 -16.11
N LYS A 147 34.18 38.19 -15.99
CA LYS A 147 33.09 39.03 -15.49
C LYS A 147 32.09 39.20 -16.63
N ASP A 148 30.83 38.84 -16.39
CA ASP A 148 29.75 39.36 -17.22
C ASP A 148 29.25 40.70 -16.64
N PRO A 149 29.05 41.74 -17.46
CA PRO A 149 28.77 43.09 -16.99
C PRO A 149 27.26 43.29 -16.79
N GLY A 150 26.89 43.74 -15.59
CA GLY A 150 25.60 44.41 -15.39
C GLY A 150 24.75 43.81 -14.28
N VAL A 151 25.10 44.09 -13.03
CA VAL A 151 24.11 44.31 -11.97
C VAL A 151 24.58 45.50 -11.14
N GLU A 152 23.75 46.53 -11.08
CA GLU A 152 23.99 47.78 -10.37
C GLU A 152 24.03 47.52 -8.84
N HIS A 153 25.01 48.12 -8.15
CA HIS A 153 25.12 48.08 -6.70
C HIS A 153 24.07 48.99 -6.04
N ASP A 154 23.33 48.47 -5.06
CA ASP A 154 22.71 49.30 -4.02
C ASP A 154 23.80 49.78 -3.03
N PRO A 155 23.96 51.10 -2.82
CA PRO A 155 24.95 51.61 -1.89
C PRO A 155 24.34 51.75 -0.49
N GLY A 156 24.82 50.97 0.49
CA GLY A 156 24.48 51.25 1.89
C GLY A 156 24.65 50.15 2.92
N VAL A 157 25.81 49.49 2.99
CA VAL A 157 26.21 48.76 4.21
C VAL A 157 27.69 48.99 4.49
N GLU A 158 27.99 49.76 5.53
CA GLU A 158 29.31 49.91 6.11
C GLU A 158 29.67 48.64 6.90
N HIS A 159 30.88 48.09 6.70
CA HIS A 159 31.42 47.02 7.53
C HIS A 159 32.26 47.61 8.68
N ASP A 160 31.88 47.26 9.91
CA ASP A 160 32.62 47.56 11.14
C ASP A 160 34.02 46.91 11.17
N PRO A 161 35.07 47.60 11.65
CA PRO A 161 36.39 47.03 11.83
C PRO A 161 36.57 46.47 13.24
N GLY A 162 36.86 45.18 13.34
CA GLY A 162 37.43 44.58 14.55
C GLY A 162 37.16 43.09 14.68
N VAL A 163 38.20 42.26 14.53
CA VAL A 163 38.70 41.30 15.54
C VAL A 163 39.97 40.64 14.98
N GLU A 164 40.94 40.47 15.87
CA GLU A 164 42.37 40.22 15.69
C GLU A 164 42.71 38.75 15.35
N HIS A 165 43.84 38.52 14.65
CA HIS A 165 44.43 37.20 14.46
C HIS A 165 45.53 36.93 15.52
N ASP A 166 45.39 35.84 16.27
CA ASP A 166 46.43 35.30 17.15
C ASP A 166 47.55 34.61 16.34
N PRO A 167 48.85 34.80 16.68
CA PRO A 167 49.95 34.17 15.99
C PRO A 167 50.42 32.88 16.68
N GLY A 168 50.65 31.82 15.90
CA GLY A 168 51.55 30.74 16.30
C GLY A 168 51.16 29.35 15.83
N VAL A 169 51.67 28.94 14.66
CA VAL A 169 52.17 27.58 14.42
C VAL A 169 53.33 27.66 13.41
N GLU A 170 54.49 27.15 13.81
CA GLU A 170 55.74 27.07 13.05
C GLU A 170 55.70 25.93 12.01
N HIS A 171 56.31 26.13 10.84
CA HIS A 171 56.52 25.08 9.83
C HIS A 171 57.99 24.62 9.83
N ASP A 172 58.19 23.31 10.01
CA ASP A 172 59.48 22.62 9.88
C ASP A 172 59.88 22.48 8.39
N PRO A 173 61.16 22.68 8.01
CA PRO A 173 61.60 22.63 6.62
C PRO A 173 62.14 21.24 6.24
N GLY A 174 61.65 20.70 5.12
CA GLY A 174 62.30 19.55 4.49
C GLY A 174 61.55 18.93 3.33
N VAL A 175 61.76 19.44 2.12
CA VAL A 175 61.91 18.65 0.87
C VAL A 175 62.79 19.44 -0.10
N GLU A 176 63.79 18.76 -0.67
CA GLU A 176 64.88 19.25 -1.52
C GLU A 176 64.44 19.52 -2.98
N HIS A 177 65.08 20.50 -3.63
CA HIS A 177 64.99 20.73 -5.08
C HIS A 177 66.10 19.96 -5.81
N ASP A 178 65.73 19.23 -6.87
CA ASP A 178 66.68 18.55 -7.76
C ASP A 178 67.22 19.53 -8.83
N PRO A 179 68.55 19.65 -9.02
CA PRO A 179 69.18 20.60 -9.93
C PRO A 179 69.55 19.97 -11.29
N GLY A 180 69.34 20.71 -12.38
CA GLY A 180 69.98 20.39 -13.66
C GLY A 180 69.31 21.03 -14.88
N VAL A 181 69.82 22.18 -15.31
CA VAL A 181 70.49 22.43 -16.61
C VAL A 181 70.81 23.93 -16.67
N GLU A 182 72.09 24.28 -16.67
CA GLU A 182 72.59 25.60 -17.07
C GLU A 182 73.03 25.55 -18.54
N HIS A 183 72.74 26.60 -19.33
CA HIS A 183 73.71 27.14 -20.29
C HIS A 183 73.45 28.61 -20.65
N ASP A 184 74.47 29.39 -20.30
CA ASP A 184 75.07 30.67 -20.72
C ASP A 184 74.36 31.82 -21.49
N PRO A 185 74.76 33.08 -21.15
CA PRO A 185 74.33 34.32 -21.81
C PRO A 185 75.32 34.85 -22.89
N GLY A 186 74.77 35.37 -24.00
CA GLY A 186 75.41 36.42 -24.83
C GLY A 186 75.60 36.11 -26.32
N VAL A 187 75.35 37.14 -27.16
CA VAL A 187 75.83 37.36 -28.56
C VAL A 187 74.93 36.70 -29.66
N GLU A 188 74.38 37.34 -30.70
CA GLU A 188 74.46 38.68 -31.34
C GLU A 188 73.18 38.89 -32.20
N HIS A 189 72.68 40.14 -32.28
CA HIS A 189 71.78 40.60 -33.35
C HIS A 189 72.59 41.55 -34.22
N ASP A 190 72.69 41.32 -35.54
CA ASP A 190 72.84 42.39 -36.54
C ASP A 190 72.70 41.89 -38.01
N PRO A 191 72.56 42.76 -39.03
CA PRO A 191 71.26 43.09 -39.61
C PRO A 191 71.25 42.97 -41.15
N GLY A 192 70.07 42.98 -41.76
CA GLY A 192 69.96 42.96 -43.22
C GLY A 192 68.58 43.29 -43.76
N VAL A 193 68.46 44.54 -44.23
CA VAL A 193 67.55 45.06 -45.26
C VAL A 193 66.35 45.92 -44.78
N GLU A 194 66.31 47.09 -45.40
CA GLU A 194 65.54 48.31 -45.17
C GLU A 194 64.08 48.22 -45.64
N HIS A 195 63.23 49.07 -45.04
CA HIS A 195 61.84 49.31 -45.42
C HIS A 195 61.72 50.37 -46.52
N ASP A 196 60.77 50.19 -47.44
CA ASP A 196 60.21 51.24 -48.29
C ASP A 196 58.67 51.04 -48.42
N PRO A 197 57.88 52.07 -48.75
CA PRO A 197 56.68 52.41 -47.99
C PRO A 197 55.38 52.37 -48.81
N GLY A 198 54.27 52.17 -48.11
CA GLY A 198 52.93 52.58 -48.56
C GLY A 198 52.14 51.55 -49.37
N VAL A 199 51.25 50.81 -48.69
CA VAL A 199 49.87 50.58 -49.15
C VAL A 199 48.97 50.52 -47.91
N GLU A 200 47.81 51.15 -48.05
CA GLU A 200 46.82 51.52 -47.03
C GLU A 200 46.20 50.33 -46.28
N HIS A 201 45.71 50.63 -45.07
CA HIS A 201 44.78 49.79 -44.30
C HIS A 201 43.61 49.33 -45.17
N ASP A 202 43.38 48.02 -45.25
CA ASP A 202 42.07 47.50 -45.64
C ASP A 202 41.21 47.38 -44.36
N PRO A 203 40.15 48.19 -44.19
CA PRO A 203 39.23 48.06 -43.08
C PRO A 203 38.27 46.90 -43.38
N GLY A 204 38.69 45.66 -43.15
CA GLY A 204 37.79 44.53 -43.38
C GLY A 204 38.37 43.13 -43.42
N ALA A 205 39.15 42.70 -42.43
CA ALA A 205 39.41 41.28 -42.21
C ALA A 205 39.02 40.89 -40.77
N LYS A 206 37.95 40.09 -40.67
CA LYS A 206 37.43 39.55 -39.41
C LYS A 206 38.52 38.69 -38.75
N HIS A 207 38.75 38.92 -37.46
CA HIS A 207 39.51 37.98 -36.63
C HIS A 207 38.82 36.61 -36.66
N ASP A 208 39.56 35.56 -37.03
CA ASP A 208 39.08 34.18 -37.04
C ASP A 208 38.75 33.71 -35.63
N GLN A 209 37.46 33.75 -35.29
CA GLN A 209 36.82 32.97 -34.25
C GLN A 209 36.50 31.58 -34.81
N TRP A 210 37.45 30.64 -34.85
CA TRP A 210 37.12 29.27 -35.31
C TRP A 210 37.84 28.10 -34.63
N ALA A 211 38.25 28.24 -33.37
CA ALA A 211 38.82 27.12 -32.61
C ALA A 211 38.25 26.95 -31.18
N ARG A 212 36.97 27.29 -30.95
CA ARG A 212 36.27 27.05 -29.67
C ARG A 212 34.97 26.23 -29.72
N PRO A 213 34.20 26.13 -30.84
CA PRO A 213 32.95 25.36 -30.84
C PRO A 213 33.10 23.82 -30.84
N TYR A 214 34.27 23.28 -31.22
CA TYR A 214 34.46 21.84 -31.40
C TYR A 214 34.84 21.12 -30.09
N GLU A 215 35.54 21.79 -29.18
CA GLU A 215 35.89 21.19 -27.87
C GLU A 215 34.71 21.23 -26.89
N GLU A 216 33.90 22.30 -26.89
CA GLU A 216 32.69 22.38 -26.07
C GLU A 216 31.60 21.37 -26.52
N SER A 217 31.48 21.12 -27.82
CA SER A 217 30.52 20.13 -28.34
C SER A 217 30.93 18.69 -28.01
N LEU A 218 32.23 18.35 -28.11
CA LEU A 218 32.75 17.06 -27.67
C LEU A 218 32.62 16.84 -26.16
N GLN A 219 32.85 17.87 -25.34
CA GLN A 219 32.64 17.79 -23.89
C GLN A 219 31.16 17.61 -23.55
N THR A 220 30.26 18.32 -24.24
CA THR A 220 28.80 18.19 -24.05
C THR A 220 28.30 16.81 -24.48
N GLU A 221 28.80 16.25 -25.59
CA GLU A 221 28.50 14.89 -26.02
C GLU A 221 29.00 13.85 -25.01
N ALA A 222 30.23 13.98 -24.51
CA ALA A 222 30.78 13.07 -23.51
C ALA A 222 30.02 13.12 -22.16
N ILE A 223 29.57 14.31 -21.74
CA ILE A 223 28.73 14.46 -20.54
C ILE A 223 27.38 13.76 -20.74
N ASN A 224 26.73 13.96 -21.90
CA ASN A 224 25.45 13.33 -22.21
C ASN A 224 25.56 11.80 -22.29
N GLU A 225 26.65 11.26 -22.87
CA GLU A 225 26.91 9.82 -22.91
C GLU A 225 27.12 9.23 -21.51
N ARG A 226 27.86 9.94 -20.65
CA ARG A 226 28.09 9.51 -19.26
C ARG A 226 26.79 9.49 -18.45
N GLU A 227 25.97 10.54 -18.53
CA GLU A 227 24.66 10.57 -17.87
C GLU A 227 23.73 9.47 -18.38
N ALA A 228 23.78 9.15 -19.68
CA ALA A 228 23.00 8.05 -20.26
C ALA A 228 23.44 6.68 -19.70
N LEU A 229 24.75 6.46 -19.56
CA LEU A 229 25.31 5.22 -18.98
C LEU A 229 24.92 5.08 -17.50
N GLU A 230 25.07 6.14 -16.71
CA GLU A 230 24.68 6.16 -15.29
C GLU A 230 23.19 5.87 -15.12
N ARG A 231 22.34 6.45 -15.99
CA ARG A 231 20.89 6.20 -16.00
C ARG A 231 20.54 4.77 -16.35
N GLU A 232 21.24 4.16 -17.30
CA GLU A 232 21.03 2.75 -17.67
C GLU A 232 21.53 1.78 -16.59
N GLU A 233 22.65 2.07 -15.94
CA GLU A 233 23.14 1.29 -14.80
C GLU A 233 22.18 1.36 -13.62
N PHE A 234 21.70 2.56 -13.29
CA PHE A 234 20.70 2.76 -12.24
C PHE A 234 19.42 1.95 -12.51
N LYS A 235 18.90 1.97 -13.74
CA LYS A 235 17.74 1.14 -14.13
C LYS A 235 17.99 -0.35 -13.92
N LYS A 236 19.17 -0.86 -14.28
CA LYS A 236 19.51 -2.28 -14.09
C LYS A 236 19.56 -2.66 -12.62
N ASN A 237 20.15 -1.81 -11.80
CA ASN A 237 20.23 -2.02 -10.35
C ASN A 237 18.84 -1.93 -9.69
N LEU A 238 18.01 -0.97 -10.11
CA LEU A 238 16.65 -0.79 -9.62
C LEU A 238 15.72 -1.95 -10.04
N ALA A 239 15.91 -2.53 -11.22
CA ALA A 239 15.08 -3.61 -11.73
C ALA A 239 15.18 -4.91 -10.90
N VAL A 240 16.28 -5.12 -10.17
CA VAL A 240 16.47 -6.29 -9.30
C VAL A 240 16.12 -6.02 -7.83
N ALA A 241 15.79 -4.77 -7.49
CA ALA A 241 15.39 -4.36 -6.15
C ALA A 241 13.93 -4.72 -5.88
N ASP A 242 13.68 -5.32 -4.72
CA ASP A 242 12.35 -5.72 -4.26
C ASP A 242 11.68 -4.59 -3.45
N TYR A 243 12.45 -3.84 -2.68
CA TYR A 243 12.00 -2.64 -1.97
C TYR A 243 13.10 -1.55 -1.93
N VAL A 244 12.69 -0.30 -1.70
CA VAL A 244 13.59 0.85 -1.60
C VAL A 244 13.38 1.56 -0.26
N GLY A 245 14.48 1.76 0.47
CA GLY A 245 14.58 2.62 1.65
C GLY A 245 14.85 4.07 1.25
N LEU A 246 14.00 4.99 1.70
CA LEU A 246 14.10 6.43 1.44
C LEU A 246 14.37 7.18 2.74
N GLY A 247 15.51 7.86 2.83
CA GLY A 247 15.91 8.57 4.03
C GLY A 247 17.31 9.17 3.93
N ALA A 248 17.71 10.05 4.87
CA ALA A 248 17.04 10.33 6.13
C ALA A 248 15.91 11.39 6.01
N VAL A 249 14.69 11.07 6.45
CA VAL A 249 13.55 12.01 6.40
C VAL A 249 13.75 13.19 7.35
N TYR A 250 14.23 12.93 8.56
CA TYR A 250 14.64 13.93 9.55
C TYR A 250 16.06 13.64 10.03
N SER A 251 16.69 14.62 10.69
CA SER A 251 18.00 14.43 11.31
C SER A 251 17.94 13.33 12.37
N THR A 252 19.03 12.58 12.51
CA THR A 252 19.11 11.48 13.47
C THR A 252 20.40 11.57 14.26
N ALA A 253 20.36 11.15 15.53
CA ALA A 253 21.58 10.98 16.31
C ALA A 253 22.43 9.78 15.83
N THR A 254 21.86 8.88 15.03
CA THR A 254 22.46 7.59 14.66
C THR A 254 23.37 7.67 13.41
N LYS A 255 23.29 8.77 12.63
CA LYS A 255 24.27 9.20 11.61
C LYS A 255 24.10 10.71 11.31
N GLN A 256 25.20 11.42 11.08
CA GLN A 256 25.19 12.68 10.33
C GLN A 256 24.94 12.33 8.86
N THR A 257 23.70 12.54 8.39
CA THR A 257 23.30 12.28 6.99
C THR A 257 22.50 13.46 6.49
N ASP A 258 22.63 13.77 5.20
CA ASP A 258 21.81 14.77 4.54
C ASP A 258 20.33 14.44 4.71
N VAL A 259 19.61 15.38 5.31
CA VAL A 259 18.18 15.25 5.54
C VAL A 259 17.47 15.62 4.25
N ILE A 260 16.75 14.67 3.67
CA ILE A 260 16.03 14.86 2.40
C ILE A 260 14.65 15.49 2.61
N GLY A 261 14.09 15.38 3.82
CA GLY A 261 12.77 15.89 4.16
C GLY A 261 11.63 15.16 3.45
N ILE A 262 10.40 15.60 3.74
CA ILE A 262 9.18 15.06 3.10
C ILE A 262 9.20 15.37 1.59
N GLU A 263 9.68 16.55 1.19
CA GLU A 263 9.75 16.95 -0.22
C GLU A 263 10.67 16.05 -1.04
N GLY A 264 11.87 15.75 -0.52
CA GLY A 264 12.81 14.84 -1.19
C GLY A 264 12.26 13.42 -1.31
N VAL A 265 11.53 12.93 -0.30
CA VAL A 265 10.83 11.64 -0.35
C VAL A 265 9.78 11.64 -1.47
N ILE A 266 8.87 12.61 -1.48
CA ILE A 266 7.79 12.70 -2.48
C ILE A 266 8.37 12.78 -3.90
N TRP A 267 9.38 13.63 -4.09
CA TRP A 267 10.05 13.80 -5.37
C TRP A 267 10.68 12.49 -5.85
N THR A 268 11.39 11.78 -4.96
CA THR A 268 12.06 10.51 -5.29
C THR A 268 11.05 9.43 -5.66
N MET A 269 9.97 9.28 -4.87
CA MET A 269 8.92 8.29 -5.12
C MET A 269 8.27 8.49 -6.49
N ARG A 270 7.84 9.73 -6.80
CA ARG A 270 7.21 10.04 -8.10
C ARG A 270 8.15 9.70 -9.25
N ARG A 271 9.41 10.11 -9.14
CA ARG A 271 10.38 9.87 -10.21
C ARG A 271 10.66 8.39 -10.42
N LEU A 272 10.82 7.62 -9.34
CA LEU A 272 10.99 6.17 -9.43
C LEU A 272 9.76 5.48 -10.06
N ARG A 273 8.54 5.93 -9.74
CA ARG A 273 7.29 5.38 -10.29
C ARG A 273 7.09 5.77 -11.76
N GLU A 274 7.19 7.06 -12.08
CA GLU A 274 6.79 7.64 -13.36
C GLU A 274 7.89 7.51 -14.43
N GLU A 275 9.15 7.76 -14.06
CA GLU A 275 10.27 7.79 -15.02
C GLU A 275 10.98 6.44 -15.11
N PHE A 276 11.20 5.78 -13.97
CA PHE A 276 11.93 4.52 -13.90
C PHE A 276 11.03 3.28 -13.84
N GLY A 277 9.70 3.47 -13.77
CA GLY A 277 8.73 2.37 -13.80
C GLY A 277 8.82 1.39 -12.64
N TYR A 278 9.44 1.79 -11.52
CA TYR A 278 9.65 0.93 -10.36
C TYR A 278 8.32 0.50 -9.75
N ARG A 279 8.16 -0.79 -9.47
CA ARG A 279 6.91 -1.38 -8.93
C ARG A 279 7.05 -1.96 -7.52
N GLY A 280 8.26 -1.98 -6.96
CA GLY A 280 8.50 -2.48 -5.61
C GLY A 280 8.01 -1.53 -4.51
N SER A 281 8.14 -1.95 -3.26
CA SER A 281 7.69 -1.19 -2.10
C SER A 281 8.66 -0.06 -1.72
N PHE A 282 8.14 0.95 -1.00
CA PHE A 282 8.93 2.01 -0.37
C PHE A 282 8.88 1.92 1.15
N VAL A 283 10.02 2.15 1.80
CA VAL A 283 10.16 2.21 3.25
C VAL A 283 10.83 3.51 3.62
N LEU A 284 10.17 4.35 4.43
CA LEU A 284 10.77 5.59 4.91
C LEU A 284 11.67 5.31 6.10
N ILE A 285 12.83 5.97 6.16
CA ILE A 285 13.78 5.81 7.25
C ILE A 285 14.44 7.13 7.64
N GLY A 286 14.86 7.23 8.90
CA GLY A 286 15.69 8.31 9.41
C GLY A 286 14.89 9.36 10.16
N GLY A 287 15.02 9.34 11.48
CA GLY A 287 14.47 10.36 12.38
C GLY A 287 12.97 10.22 12.62
N LEU A 288 12.41 9.06 12.30
CA LEU A 288 11.00 8.74 12.50
C LEU A 288 10.77 8.24 13.93
N SER A 289 9.76 8.81 14.59
CA SER A 289 9.33 8.49 15.95
C SER A 289 7.80 8.51 16.04
N LEU A 290 7.26 8.12 17.20
CA LEU A 290 5.81 8.17 17.45
C LEU A 290 5.22 9.58 17.26
N GLU A 291 6.01 10.62 17.51
CA GLU A 291 5.56 12.02 17.47
C GLU A 291 5.40 12.56 16.04
N ASN A 292 6.18 12.06 15.07
CA ASN A 292 6.25 12.65 13.73
C ASN A 292 5.82 11.72 12.60
N VAL A 293 5.79 10.40 12.82
CA VAL A 293 5.53 9.41 11.76
C VAL A 293 4.15 9.59 11.11
N GLU A 294 3.12 9.91 11.90
CA GLU A 294 1.77 10.14 11.37
C GLU A 294 1.73 11.33 10.40
N GLY A 295 2.36 12.44 10.75
CA GLY A 295 2.42 13.63 9.89
C GLY A 295 3.15 13.36 8.57
N VAL A 296 4.29 12.66 8.63
CA VAL A 296 5.06 12.26 7.44
C VAL A 296 4.23 11.38 6.52
N LEU A 297 3.64 10.32 7.06
CA LEU A 297 2.88 9.36 6.26
C LEU A 297 1.65 10.00 5.62
N ARG A 298 0.91 10.85 6.35
CA ARG A 298 -0.23 11.59 5.79
C ARG A 298 0.19 12.52 4.67
N ALA A 299 1.29 13.26 4.85
CA ALA A 299 1.80 14.19 3.83
C ALA A 299 2.26 13.46 2.56
N VAL A 300 3.04 12.38 2.72
CA VAL A 300 3.52 11.57 1.60
C VAL A 300 2.36 10.89 0.89
N SER A 301 1.48 10.20 1.62
CA SER A 301 0.32 9.50 1.07
C SER A 301 -0.59 10.42 0.27
N LYS A 302 -0.90 11.61 0.80
CA LYS A 302 -1.68 12.62 0.07
C LYS A 302 -1.04 13.05 -1.25
N ALA A 303 0.29 13.08 -1.32
CA ALA A 303 1.02 13.55 -2.48
C ALA A 303 1.26 12.46 -3.54
N VAL A 304 1.44 11.21 -3.14
CA VAL A 304 1.83 10.10 -4.03
C VAL A 304 0.74 9.05 -4.23
N GLY A 305 -0.32 9.08 -3.43
CA GLY A 305 -1.45 8.14 -3.53
C GLY A 305 -1.17 6.73 -3.00
N GLU A 306 -0.04 6.52 -2.31
CA GLU A 306 0.31 5.27 -1.63
C GLU A 306 0.93 5.58 -0.26
N VAL A 307 0.67 4.75 0.75
CA VAL A 307 1.26 4.89 2.08
C VAL A 307 2.53 4.01 2.14
N PRO A 308 3.73 4.57 2.34
CA PRO A 308 4.96 3.76 2.44
C PRO A 308 5.07 3.06 3.81
N GLY A 309 5.90 2.02 3.89
CA GLY A 309 6.30 1.39 5.15
C GLY A 309 7.23 2.31 5.96
N VAL A 310 7.48 1.98 7.22
CA VAL A 310 8.31 2.81 8.11
C VAL A 310 9.39 1.98 8.78
N ALA A 311 10.64 2.39 8.62
CA ALA A 311 11.78 1.84 9.32
C ALA A 311 12.23 2.74 10.48
N VAL A 312 12.41 2.13 11.65
CA VAL A 312 12.87 2.80 12.87
C VAL A 312 14.07 2.10 13.49
N VAL A 313 14.87 2.88 14.23
CA VAL A 313 16.03 2.39 15.01
C VAL A 313 15.83 2.78 16.47
N SER A 314 16.17 4.03 16.81
CA SER A 314 16.17 4.54 18.20
C SER A 314 14.79 4.56 18.84
N ALA A 315 13.72 4.76 18.05
CA ALA A 315 12.35 4.77 18.55
C ALA A 315 11.97 3.48 19.29
N ILE A 316 12.58 2.34 18.92
CA ILE A 316 12.40 1.05 19.60
C ILE A 316 13.65 0.65 20.37
N MET A 317 14.84 0.76 19.76
CA MET A 317 16.10 0.27 20.34
C MET A 317 16.63 1.13 21.49
N SER A 318 16.15 2.36 21.63
CA SER A 318 16.55 3.28 22.71
C SER A 318 15.39 3.62 23.66
N ALA A 319 14.19 3.06 23.45
CA ALA A 319 13.05 3.28 24.32
C ALA A 319 13.28 2.75 25.75
N PRO A 320 12.53 3.22 26.77
CA PRO A 320 12.54 2.56 28.07
C PRO A 320 11.92 1.16 28.04
N ASN A 321 10.93 0.94 27.17
CA ASN A 321 10.23 -0.32 26.97
C ASN A 321 10.05 -0.55 25.47
N ALA A 322 10.73 -1.53 24.89
CA ALA A 322 10.72 -1.74 23.44
C ALA A 322 9.39 -2.35 22.97
N LEU A 323 8.78 -3.21 23.78
CA LEU A 323 7.46 -3.81 23.49
C LEU A 323 6.40 -2.71 23.35
N GLN A 324 6.28 -1.83 24.35
CA GLN A 324 5.29 -0.74 24.32
C GLN A 324 5.53 0.20 23.14
N ALA A 325 6.78 0.61 22.92
CA ALA A 325 7.12 1.51 21.81
C ALA A 325 6.79 0.89 20.43
N ALA A 326 7.05 -0.41 20.26
CA ALA A 326 6.72 -1.13 19.04
C ALA A 326 5.19 -1.29 18.86
N THR A 327 4.45 -1.56 19.94
CA THR A 327 2.99 -1.64 19.93
C THR A 327 2.35 -0.29 19.56
N ASP A 328 2.80 0.80 20.18
CA ASP A 328 2.27 2.14 19.92
C ASP A 328 2.54 2.58 18.48
N LEU A 329 3.75 2.31 17.97
CA LEU A 329 4.09 2.59 16.58
C LEU A 329 3.23 1.78 15.62
N GLN A 330 3.02 0.47 15.86
CA GLN A 330 2.14 -0.32 15.00
C GLN A 330 0.69 0.16 15.03
N ALA A 331 0.16 0.46 16.21
CA ALA A 331 -1.20 1.00 16.35
C ALA A 331 -1.35 2.31 15.55
N LEU A 332 -0.36 3.19 15.63
CA LEU A 332 -0.34 4.44 14.88
C LEU A 332 -0.22 4.21 13.37
N LEU A 333 0.67 3.33 12.93
CA LEU A 333 0.83 3.01 11.51
C LEU A 333 -0.45 2.43 10.93
N ASN A 334 -1.08 1.48 11.63
CA ASN A 334 -2.37 0.91 11.27
C ASN A 334 -3.41 2.02 11.10
N LYS A 335 -3.51 2.94 12.07
CA LYS A 335 -4.42 4.12 12.02
C LYS A 335 -4.16 5.04 10.81
N VAL A 336 -2.93 5.13 10.33
CA VAL A 336 -2.57 6.01 9.20
C VAL A 336 -2.77 5.33 7.85
N THR A 337 -2.46 4.04 7.74
CA THR A 337 -2.78 3.23 6.56
C THR A 337 -4.27 3.13 6.32
N THR A 338 -5.07 3.22 7.37
CA THR A 338 -6.52 3.22 7.32
C THR A 338 -7.11 4.60 6.97
N SER A 339 -6.34 5.47 6.31
CA SER A 339 -6.90 6.71 5.77
C SER A 339 -7.94 6.36 4.71
N PRO A 340 -9.11 7.02 4.67
CA PRO A 340 -10.18 6.66 3.75
C PRO A 340 -9.69 6.62 2.31
N LEU A 341 -10.08 5.58 1.57
CA LEU A 341 -9.77 5.49 0.15
C LEU A 341 -10.40 6.68 -0.61
N PRO A 342 -9.79 7.17 -1.70
CA PRO A 342 -10.33 8.31 -2.43
C PRO A 342 -11.77 8.12 -2.91
N ASP A 343 -12.62 9.13 -2.70
CA ASP A 343 -13.94 9.22 -3.33
C ASP A 343 -13.81 9.72 -4.78
N SER A 344 -13.15 8.90 -5.62
CA SER A 344 -13.02 9.17 -7.05
C SER A 344 -13.55 7.97 -7.83
N PRO A 345 -14.55 8.15 -8.72
CA PRO A 345 -15.03 7.06 -9.56
C PRO A 345 -13.93 6.42 -10.41
N LEU A 346 -12.94 7.21 -10.84
CA LEU A 346 -11.79 6.71 -11.60
C LEU A 346 -10.88 5.83 -10.73
N PHE A 347 -10.63 6.23 -9.48
CA PHE A 347 -9.87 5.42 -8.52
C PHE A 347 -10.50 4.04 -8.35
N TRP A 348 -11.80 3.97 -8.13
CA TRP A 348 -12.50 2.70 -7.90
C TRP A 348 -12.52 1.81 -9.13
N LYS A 349 -12.80 2.37 -10.33
CA LYS A 349 -12.74 1.61 -11.59
C LYS A 349 -11.37 0.99 -11.83
N GLN A 350 -10.32 1.80 -11.69
CA GLN A 350 -8.94 1.35 -11.91
C GLN A 350 -8.51 0.30 -10.88
N ASN A 351 -8.86 0.49 -9.61
CA ASN A 351 -8.43 -0.41 -8.54
C ASN A 351 -9.22 -1.73 -8.53
N VAL A 352 -10.53 -1.72 -8.77
CA VAL A 352 -11.29 -2.97 -8.92
C VAL A 352 -10.75 -3.79 -10.10
N ARG A 353 -10.46 -3.14 -11.24
CA ARG A 353 -9.82 -3.80 -12.38
C ARG A 353 -8.43 -4.34 -12.03
N ARG A 354 -7.62 -3.58 -11.29
CA ARG A 354 -6.30 -4.01 -10.82
C ARG A 354 -6.39 -5.26 -9.96
N VAL A 355 -7.32 -5.30 -9.01
CA VAL A 355 -7.52 -6.44 -8.10
C VAL A 355 -7.95 -7.68 -8.90
N LEU A 356 -8.93 -7.54 -9.81
CA LEU A 356 -9.36 -8.64 -10.69
C LEU A 356 -8.21 -9.20 -11.55
N ALA A 357 -7.37 -8.31 -12.10
CA ALA A 357 -6.19 -8.72 -12.85
C ALA A 357 -5.14 -9.42 -11.95
N ALA A 358 -4.95 -8.94 -10.72
CA ALA A 358 -4.04 -9.56 -9.75
C ALA A 358 -4.46 -10.98 -9.38
N VAL A 359 -5.78 -11.24 -9.25
CA VAL A 359 -6.30 -12.61 -9.05
C VAL A 359 -5.87 -13.54 -10.18
N GLN A 360 -5.89 -13.09 -11.43
CA GLN A 360 -5.46 -13.93 -12.57
C GLN A 360 -3.97 -14.29 -12.51
N ILE A 361 -3.14 -13.34 -12.07
CA ILE A 361 -1.69 -13.52 -12.01
C ILE A 361 -1.31 -14.41 -10.84
N HIS A 362 -1.91 -14.18 -9.66
CA HIS A 362 -1.51 -14.85 -8.42
C HIS A 362 -2.25 -16.15 -8.15
N ARG A 363 -3.46 -16.32 -8.72
CA ARG A 363 -4.30 -17.51 -8.55
C ARG A 363 -4.46 -17.94 -7.09
N PRO A 364 -4.99 -17.04 -6.23
CA PRO A 364 -4.99 -17.23 -4.78
C PRO A 364 -5.70 -18.51 -4.37
N VAL A 365 -5.14 -19.21 -3.38
CA VAL A 365 -5.75 -20.40 -2.78
C VAL A 365 -6.76 -19.95 -1.72
N VAL A 366 -8.03 -20.31 -1.91
CA VAL A 366 -9.11 -19.94 -1.00
C VAL A 366 -9.60 -21.17 -0.24
N HIS A 367 -9.31 -21.23 1.05
CA HIS A 367 -9.83 -22.26 1.93
C HIS A 367 -11.32 -22.02 2.22
N HIS A 368 -12.14 -23.05 2.07
CA HIS A 368 -13.57 -22.98 2.32
C HIS A 368 -13.97 -23.95 3.43
N VAL A 369 -14.41 -23.38 4.54
CA VAL A 369 -15.25 -24.04 5.53
C VAL A 369 -16.68 -23.62 5.25
N THR A 370 -17.40 -24.45 4.50
CA THR A 370 -18.77 -24.16 4.07
C THR A 370 -19.62 -25.42 4.02
N ASN A 371 -20.92 -25.23 3.82
CA ASN A 371 -21.88 -26.31 3.76
C ASN A 371 -21.97 -26.97 2.37
N HIS A 372 -22.43 -28.22 2.36
CA HIS A 372 -22.58 -29.04 1.16
C HIS A 372 -23.56 -28.47 0.12
N VAL A 373 -24.50 -27.58 0.50
CA VAL A 373 -25.49 -26.99 -0.41
C VAL A 373 -24.82 -26.02 -1.39
N VAL A 374 -23.85 -25.25 -0.92
CA VAL A 374 -23.19 -24.20 -1.73
C VAL A 374 -21.75 -24.53 -2.12
N ALA A 375 -21.14 -25.57 -1.56
CA ALA A 375 -19.73 -25.94 -1.82
C ALA A 375 -19.38 -25.99 -3.31
N HIS A 376 -20.22 -26.63 -4.14
CA HIS A 376 -20.00 -26.72 -5.58
C HIS A 376 -20.12 -25.35 -6.29
N LEU A 377 -21.07 -24.51 -5.87
CA LEU A 377 -21.25 -23.16 -6.44
C LEU A 377 -20.07 -22.26 -6.06
N SER A 378 -19.65 -22.28 -4.80
CA SER A 378 -18.48 -21.54 -4.32
C SER A 378 -17.20 -22.00 -5.02
N ALA A 379 -16.96 -23.31 -5.16
CA ALA A 379 -15.79 -23.82 -5.89
C ALA A 379 -15.74 -23.26 -7.32
N ASN A 380 -16.85 -23.38 -8.05
CA ASN A 380 -16.90 -22.91 -9.43
C ASN A 380 -16.81 -21.39 -9.52
N ALA A 381 -17.38 -20.63 -8.58
CA ALA A 381 -17.21 -19.18 -8.55
C ALA A 381 -15.76 -18.76 -8.29
N CYS A 382 -15.07 -19.41 -7.35
CA CYS A 382 -13.66 -19.18 -7.07
C CYS A 382 -12.80 -19.47 -8.31
N ILE A 383 -13.02 -20.64 -8.93
CA ILE A 383 -12.36 -21.02 -10.18
C ILE A 383 -12.69 -20.01 -11.26
N ALA A 384 -13.96 -19.61 -11.40
CA ALA A 384 -14.47 -18.66 -12.38
C ALA A 384 -13.90 -17.26 -12.16
N LEU A 385 -13.43 -16.88 -10.98
CA LEU A 385 -12.70 -15.64 -10.74
C LEU A 385 -11.18 -15.77 -10.92
N GLY A 386 -10.65 -16.98 -11.04
CA GLY A 386 -9.22 -17.28 -11.23
C GLY A 386 -8.49 -17.77 -9.98
N GLY A 387 -9.19 -17.90 -8.86
CA GLY A 387 -8.66 -18.52 -7.64
C GLY A 387 -8.64 -20.04 -7.70
N SER A 388 -8.11 -20.64 -6.64
CA SER A 388 -8.00 -22.08 -6.44
C SER A 388 -8.73 -22.48 -5.16
N PRO A 389 -9.94 -23.06 -5.22
CA PRO A 389 -10.69 -23.41 -4.02
C PRO A 389 -10.11 -24.67 -3.35
N TRP A 390 -10.01 -24.65 -2.02
CA TRP A 390 -9.74 -25.82 -1.20
C TRP A 390 -10.88 -26.06 -0.22
N MET A 391 -11.61 -27.17 -0.37
CA MET A 391 -12.83 -27.46 0.37
C MET A 391 -12.56 -28.51 1.47
N THR A 392 -12.29 -28.08 2.70
CA THR A 392 -12.13 -29.02 3.83
C THR A 392 -12.41 -28.33 5.16
N TYR A 393 -12.91 -29.09 6.11
CA TYR A 393 -13.00 -28.73 7.54
C TYR A 393 -12.46 -29.87 8.42
N ASN A 394 -11.76 -30.83 7.83
CA ASN A 394 -11.10 -31.92 8.56
C ASN A 394 -9.85 -31.39 9.24
N LEU A 395 -9.84 -31.38 10.57
CA LEU A 395 -8.75 -30.86 11.41
C LEU A 395 -7.37 -31.46 11.09
N LEU A 396 -7.32 -32.70 10.59
CA LEU A 396 -6.07 -33.36 10.21
C LEU A 396 -5.44 -32.76 8.93
N ASP A 397 -6.26 -32.18 8.05
CA ASP A 397 -5.81 -31.60 6.78
C ASP A 397 -5.44 -30.12 6.93
N LEU A 398 -6.02 -29.43 7.92
CA LEU A 398 -5.92 -27.98 8.07
C LEU A 398 -4.49 -27.43 8.22
N PRO A 399 -3.53 -28.08 8.92
CA PRO A 399 -2.16 -27.58 8.96
C PRO A 399 -1.53 -27.38 7.58
N GLY A 400 -1.82 -28.30 6.64
CA GLY A 400 -1.34 -28.18 5.26
C GLY A 400 -2.09 -27.12 4.45
N VAL A 401 -3.39 -26.95 4.69
CA VAL A 401 -4.22 -25.95 4.03
C VAL A 401 -3.84 -24.54 4.48
N ASN A 402 -3.70 -24.31 5.79
CA ASN A 402 -3.31 -23.02 6.35
C ASN A 402 -1.93 -22.55 5.88
N ALA A 403 -1.03 -23.48 5.57
CA ALA A 403 0.30 -23.15 5.06
C ALA A 403 0.28 -22.58 3.63
N VAL A 404 -0.82 -22.76 2.88
CA VAL A 404 -0.91 -22.35 1.47
C VAL A 404 -2.11 -21.45 1.16
N ALA A 405 -3.10 -21.36 2.05
CA ALA A 405 -4.30 -20.56 1.83
C ALA A 405 -4.00 -19.06 1.97
N ASP A 406 -4.36 -18.28 0.95
CA ASP A 406 -4.23 -16.82 0.97
C ASP A 406 -5.43 -16.13 1.66
N ALA A 407 -6.58 -16.82 1.70
CA ALA A 407 -7.79 -16.37 2.39
C ALA A 407 -8.69 -17.56 2.78
N THR A 408 -9.55 -17.33 3.76
CA THR A 408 -10.47 -18.36 4.29
C THR A 408 -11.91 -17.87 4.27
N VAL A 409 -12.82 -18.65 3.71
CA VAL A 409 -14.27 -18.47 3.85
C VAL A 409 -14.75 -19.34 5.00
N PHE A 410 -15.37 -18.74 6.01
CA PHE A 410 -15.98 -19.45 7.13
C PHE A 410 -17.48 -19.21 7.16
N ASN A 411 -18.25 -20.20 6.74
CA ASN A 411 -19.70 -20.14 6.59
C ASN A 411 -20.39 -21.16 7.52
N ILE A 412 -21.32 -20.67 8.36
CA ILE A 412 -22.05 -21.50 9.34
C ILE A 412 -23.45 -21.94 8.87
N GLY A 413 -23.70 -21.96 7.55
CA GLY A 413 -25.02 -22.26 6.97
C GLY A 413 -25.57 -23.62 7.38
N THR A 414 -24.77 -24.67 7.26
CA THR A 414 -25.05 -25.99 7.84
C THR A 414 -23.90 -26.33 8.76
N ILE A 415 -24.19 -26.48 10.05
CA ILE A 415 -23.19 -26.77 11.07
C ILE A 415 -23.13 -28.29 11.22
N ASP A 416 -22.35 -28.93 10.34
CA ASP A 416 -22.06 -30.37 10.35
C ASP A 416 -20.62 -30.68 10.77
N PHE A 417 -19.92 -29.68 11.29
CA PHE A 417 -18.53 -29.72 11.74
C PHE A 417 -18.37 -29.13 13.16
N ASP A 418 -17.24 -29.45 13.79
CA ASP A 418 -16.89 -28.93 15.12
C ASP A 418 -16.35 -27.49 15.01
N VAL A 419 -17.23 -26.53 15.27
CA VAL A 419 -16.93 -25.09 15.19
C VAL A 419 -15.90 -24.67 16.25
N ASP A 420 -15.94 -25.26 17.44
CA ASP A 420 -15.04 -24.90 18.53
C ASP A 420 -13.61 -25.32 18.18
N ALA A 421 -13.43 -26.56 17.70
CA ALA A 421 -12.14 -27.07 17.28
C ALA A 421 -11.56 -26.31 16.06
N LEU A 422 -12.42 -25.88 15.13
CA LEU A 422 -12.01 -25.03 14.00
C LEU A 422 -11.55 -23.65 14.45
N CYS A 423 -12.28 -23.02 15.37
CA CYS A 423 -11.88 -21.73 15.94
C CYS A 423 -10.52 -21.85 16.65
N GLU A 424 -10.35 -22.86 17.50
CA GLU A 424 -9.08 -23.12 18.19
C GLU A 424 -7.93 -23.34 17.18
N HIS A 425 -8.19 -24.08 16.11
CA HIS A 425 -7.22 -24.28 15.05
C HIS A 425 -6.82 -22.96 14.37
N PHE A 426 -7.79 -22.13 13.98
CA PHE A 426 -7.55 -20.84 13.32
C PHE A 426 -6.80 -19.86 14.22
N GLN A 427 -7.13 -19.81 15.51
CA GLN A 427 -6.39 -19.01 16.50
C GLN A 427 -4.92 -19.45 16.61
N ASN A 428 -4.68 -20.75 16.76
CA ASN A 428 -3.34 -21.29 17.00
C ASN A 428 -2.42 -21.19 15.78
N HIS A 429 -2.97 -21.06 14.57
CA HIS A 429 -2.21 -21.01 13.32
C HIS A 429 -2.25 -19.63 12.66
N ASN A 430 -2.76 -18.60 13.36
CA ASN A 430 -2.84 -17.22 12.87
C ASN A 430 -3.47 -17.14 11.47
N THR A 431 -4.56 -17.87 11.25
CA THR A 431 -5.26 -17.90 9.95
C THR A 431 -5.69 -16.49 9.58
N ARG A 432 -5.19 -15.97 8.45
CA ARG A 432 -5.44 -14.59 8.01
C ARG A 432 -6.57 -14.51 7.01
N ASN A 433 -7.09 -13.30 6.79
CA ASN A 433 -8.05 -12.97 5.74
C ASN A 433 -9.34 -13.82 5.80
N ILE A 434 -9.92 -13.93 7.00
CA ILE A 434 -11.16 -14.68 7.20
C ILE A 434 -12.37 -13.84 6.75
N VAL A 435 -13.13 -14.37 5.79
CA VAL A 435 -14.47 -13.90 5.41
C VAL A 435 -15.50 -14.74 6.15
N PHE A 436 -16.17 -14.15 7.12
CA PHE A 436 -17.17 -14.82 7.94
C PHE A 436 -18.59 -14.56 7.40
N ASP A 437 -19.33 -15.64 7.17
CA ASP A 437 -20.71 -15.63 6.68
C ASP A 437 -21.64 -16.26 7.75
N PRO A 438 -22.30 -15.44 8.59
CA PRO A 438 -23.08 -15.86 9.77
C PRO A 438 -24.49 -16.33 9.39
N VAL A 439 -24.59 -17.17 8.35
CA VAL A 439 -25.86 -17.55 7.71
C VAL A 439 -26.93 -17.91 8.74
N GLY A 440 -28.06 -17.20 8.69
CA GLY A 440 -29.23 -17.46 9.53
C GLY A 440 -29.05 -17.14 11.01
N CYS A 441 -28.03 -16.36 11.41
CA CYS A 441 -27.83 -15.96 12.81
C CYS A 441 -29.04 -15.23 13.40
N HIS A 442 -29.77 -14.47 12.58
CA HIS A 442 -30.98 -13.77 13.00
C HIS A 442 -32.17 -14.71 13.33
N CYS A 443 -32.17 -15.95 12.83
CA CYS A 443 -33.28 -16.89 12.98
C CYS A 443 -33.24 -17.69 14.29
N SER A 444 -32.13 -17.72 15.02
CA SER A 444 -31.94 -18.63 16.14
C SER A 444 -30.92 -18.09 17.14
N GLU A 445 -31.28 -18.12 18.44
CA GLU A 445 -30.39 -17.68 19.52
C GLU A 445 -29.09 -18.46 19.55
N TYR A 446 -29.15 -19.76 19.23
CA TYR A 446 -27.97 -20.61 19.11
C TYR A 446 -27.01 -20.10 18.02
N ARG A 447 -27.54 -19.82 16.81
CA ARG A 447 -26.71 -19.32 15.69
C ARG A 447 -26.17 -17.93 15.97
N LEU A 448 -26.95 -17.05 16.61
CA LEU A 448 -26.51 -15.72 17.00
C LEU A 448 -25.37 -15.78 18.04
N ALA A 449 -25.56 -16.56 19.10
CA ALA A 449 -24.54 -16.74 20.14
C ALA A 449 -23.25 -17.33 19.55
N LEU A 450 -23.37 -18.32 18.66
CA LEU A 450 -22.24 -18.93 17.96
C LEU A 450 -21.51 -17.92 17.08
N ALA A 451 -22.24 -17.15 16.26
CA ALA A 451 -21.65 -16.14 15.38
C ALA A 451 -20.95 -15.02 16.16
N SER A 452 -21.56 -14.56 17.26
CA SER A 452 -20.93 -13.58 18.16
C SER A 452 -19.66 -14.12 18.80
N ARG A 453 -19.64 -15.40 19.21
CA ARG A 453 -18.43 -16.05 19.75
C ARG A 453 -17.32 -16.14 18.70
N ILE A 454 -17.64 -16.58 17.48
CA ILE A 454 -16.65 -16.67 16.38
C ILE A 454 -16.00 -15.30 16.11
N ILE A 455 -16.79 -14.22 16.09
CA ILE A 455 -16.29 -12.85 15.87
C ILE A 455 -15.39 -12.38 17.03
N GLN A 456 -15.64 -12.84 18.26
CA GLN A 456 -14.79 -12.52 19.42
C GLN A 456 -13.50 -13.33 19.45
N ASP A 457 -13.56 -14.58 19.01
CA ASP A 457 -12.47 -15.53 19.09
C ASP A 457 -11.48 -15.36 17.93
N LEU A 458 -11.93 -14.92 16.76
CA LEU A 458 -11.12 -14.87 15.53
C LEU A 458 -10.87 -13.44 15.06
N ASP A 459 -9.71 -13.23 14.44
CA ASP A 459 -9.40 -12.01 13.68
C ASP A 459 -10.11 -12.05 12.32
N ILE A 460 -11.35 -11.57 12.29
CA ILE A 460 -12.19 -11.58 11.08
C ILE A 460 -11.89 -10.34 10.23
N ALA A 461 -11.45 -10.57 8.99
CA ALA A 461 -11.20 -9.48 8.04
C ALA A 461 -12.52 -8.89 7.52
N VAL A 462 -13.49 -9.75 7.16
CA VAL A 462 -14.77 -9.33 6.58
C VAL A 462 -15.93 -10.12 7.19
N ILE A 463 -16.95 -9.43 7.67
CA ILE A 463 -18.25 -10.00 8.05
C ILE A 463 -19.23 -9.70 6.93
N LYS A 464 -19.75 -10.74 6.27
CA LYS A 464 -20.68 -10.60 5.14
C LYS A 464 -22.03 -11.23 5.48
N GLY A 465 -23.11 -10.47 5.38
CA GLY A 465 -24.46 -10.96 5.65
C GLY A 465 -25.53 -10.11 4.98
N ASN A 466 -26.78 -10.53 5.03
CA ASN A 466 -27.91 -9.67 4.67
C ASN A 466 -28.26 -8.70 5.82
N ALA A 467 -29.18 -7.76 5.58
CA ALA A 467 -29.56 -6.75 6.57
C ALA A 467 -30.09 -7.34 7.89
N ALA A 468 -30.80 -8.48 7.85
CA ALA A 468 -31.31 -9.13 9.06
C ALA A 468 -30.19 -9.79 9.87
N GLU A 469 -29.23 -10.45 9.21
CA GLU A 469 -28.06 -11.06 9.86
C GLU A 469 -27.16 -10.02 10.52
N ILE A 470 -26.85 -8.95 9.80
CA ILE A 470 -26.02 -7.85 10.30
C ILE A 470 -26.75 -7.10 11.43
N GLY A 471 -28.06 -6.87 11.30
CA GLY A 471 -28.88 -6.29 12.37
C GLY A 471 -28.90 -7.14 13.65
N ALA A 472 -28.99 -8.47 13.52
CA ALA A 472 -28.95 -9.36 14.67
C ALA A 472 -27.58 -9.34 15.38
N LEU A 473 -26.48 -9.31 14.61
CA LEU A 473 -25.12 -9.22 15.18
C LEU A 473 -24.84 -7.86 15.83
N ALA A 474 -25.30 -6.77 15.23
CA ALA A 474 -25.13 -5.42 15.78
C ALA A 474 -25.90 -5.25 17.10
N THR A 475 -27.14 -5.72 17.15
CA THR A 475 -28.02 -5.57 18.32
C THR A 475 -27.84 -6.65 19.38
N GLY A 476 -27.26 -7.80 19.03
CA GLY A 476 -27.19 -8.98 19.89
C GLY A 476 -28.55 -9.64 20.14
N LYS A 477 -29.56 -9.37 19.29
CA LYS A 477 -30.91 -9.91 19.41
C LYS A 477 -31.31 -10.68 18.17
N CYS A 478 -32.00 -11.80 18.35
CA CYS A 478 -32.60 -12.52 17.23
C CYS A 478 -33.75 -11.72 16.63
N LEU A 479 -33.81 -11.66 15.31
CA LEU A 479 -34.83 -10.94 14.55
C LEU A 479 -35.78 -11.96 13.89
N ILE A 480 -36.40 -12.79 14.74
CA ILE A 480 -37.30 -13.87 14.31
C ILE A 480 -38.55 -13.26 13.69
N GLY A 481 -38.89 -13.66 12.47
CA GLY A 481 -40.02 -13.12 11.71
C GLY A 481 -39.65 -12.06 10.67
N CYS A 482 -38.38 -11.61 10.63
CA CYS A 482 -37.82 -10.88 9.48
C CYS A 482 -37.48 -11.82 8.31
N ALA A 483 -38.34 -12.82 8.06
CA ALA A 483 -38.14 -13.81 7.01
C ALA A 483 -38.35 -13.14 5.64
N GLY A 484 -37.31 -13.11 4.80
CA GLY A 484 -37.44 -12.81 3.37
C GLY A 484 -37.17 -11.35 2.97
N LEU A 485 -36.00 -10.81 3.30
CA LEU A 485 -35.44 -9.66 2.57
C LEU A 485 -34.69 -10.07 1.28
N ASP A 486 -34.81 -11.33 0.87
CA ASP A 486 -34.41 -11.80 -0.46
C ASP A 486 -35.45 -11.34 -1.49
N ALA A 487 -35.19 -10.17 -2.08
CA ALA A 487 -35.85 -9.60 -3.25
C ALA A 487 -37.38 -9.52 -3.27
N THR A 488 -37.94 -8.47 -2.66
CA THR A 488 -39.02 -7.70 -3.31
C THR A 488 -39.05 -6.28 -2.74
N ALA A 489 -38.89 -5.28 -3.60
CA ALA A 489 -39.32 -3.91 -3.32
C ALA A 489 -40.85 -3.90 -3.29
N GLY A 490 -41.45 -4.12 -2.12
CA GLY A 490 -42.91 -4.21 -2.06
C GLY A 490 -43.53 -4.65 -0.75
N SER A 491 -43.10 -4.10 0.40
CA SER A 491 -43.93 -3.80 1.58
C SER A 491 -43.02 -3.52 2.78
N ALA A 492 -42.51 -2.29 2.87
CA ALA A 492 -41.86 -1.80 4.09
C ALA A 492 -42.93 -1.43 5.13
N THR A 493 -43.47 -2.42 5.85
CA THR A 493 -44.33 -2.17 7.02
C THR A 493 -44.06 -3.11 8.20
N GLY A 494 -42.94 -3.86 8.19
CA GLY A 494 -42.66 -4.89 9.20
C GLY A 494 -41.51 -4.64 10.17
N LEU A 495 -40.70 -3.59 9.98
CA LEU A 495 -39.68 -3.21 10.97
C LEU A 495 -40.33 -2.23 11.94
N ASP A 496 -40.75 -2.75 13.09
CA ASP A 496 -41.19 -1.93 14.21
C ASP A 496 -40.05 -0.96 14.57
N SER A 497 -40.33 0.33 14.49
CA SER A 497 -39.39 1.44 14.75
C SER A 497 -38.86 1.44 16.19
N SER A 498 -39.35 0.53 17.04
CA SER A 498 -38.88 0.26 18.39
C SER A 498 -37.55 -0.52 18.45
N ALA A 499 -37.22 -1.33 17.44
CA ALA A 499 -36.00 -2.16 17.46
C ALA A 499 -34.72 -1.41 17.01
N LEU A 500 -34.86 -0.39 16.17
CA LEU A 500 -33.77 0.45 15.64
C LEU A 500 -33.56 1.77 16.40
N SER A 501 -34.43 2.12 17.36
CA SER A 501 -34.34 3.39 18.11
C SER A 501 -33.48 3.33 19.39
N LEU A 502 -32.90 2.17 19.72
CA LEU A 502 -32.11 1.96 20.94
C LEU A 502 -30.65 2.45 20.86
N THR A 503 -30.21 3.07 19.77
CA THR A 503 -28.86 3.67 19.65
C THR A 503 -28.75 5.06 20.27
N THR A 504 -29.80 5.61 20.87
CA THR A 504 -29.80 6.99 21.43
C THR A 504 -29.56 7.11 22.95
N ASP A 505 -29.21 6.02 23.64
CA ASP A 505 -28.96 6.05 25.10
C ASP A 505 -27.46 6.09 25.51
N LEU A 506 -26.59 6.57 24.62
CA LEU A 506 -25.20 6.93 24.93
C LEU A 506 -24.93 8.39 24.55
N ASP A 507 -25.59 9.32 25.24
CA ASP A 507 -25.12 10.68 25.56
C ASP A 507 -26.32 11.56 25.97
N LYS A 508 -26.72 11.45 27.25
CA LYS A 508 -27.59 12.46 27.88
C LYS A 508 -26.93 13.00 29.13
N THR A 509 -25.88 13.78 28.92
CA THR A 509 -25.56 14.90 29.80
C THR A 509 -25.78 16.19 29.02
N ASN A 510 -26.80 16.95 29.44
CA ASN A 510 -27.08 18.35 29.11
C ASN A 510 -27.14 18.73 27.62
N ILE A 511 -28.35 19.02 27.14
CA ILE A 511 -28.82 20.38 26.81
C ILE A 511 -30.33 20.26 26.59
N GLY A 512 -31.10 21.04 27.33
CA GLY A 512 -32.54 21.11 27.16
C GLY A 512 -32.91 21.84 25.87
N ASP A 513 -34.00 21.44 25.23
CA ASP A 513 -35.15 22.34 25.15
C ASP A 513 -36.40 21.62 24.63
N LYS A 514 -37.53 22.23 25.00
CA LYS A 514 -38.90 21.76 24.93
C LYS A 514 -39.37 21.47 23.50
N CYS A 515 -40.10 20.38 23.31
CA CYS A 515 -41.33 20.46 22.53
C CYS A 515 -42.34 19.39 22.96
N THR A 516 -43.54 19.89 23.21
CA THR A 516 -44.70 19.24 23.82
C THR A 516 -45.42 18.33 22.84
N VAL A 517 -45.84 17.16 23.36
CA VAL A 517 -46.79 16.23 22.76
C VAL A 517 -48.12 16.94 22.48
N LEU A 518 -48.66 16.77 21.28
CA LEU A 518 -50.10 16.75 21.05
C LEU A 518 -50.45 15.56 20.16
N ASP A 519 -51.35 14.77 20.70
CA ASP A 519 -52.02 13.59 20.17
C ASP A 519 -53.38 14.05 19.62
N ASP A 520 -53.69 13.74 18.36
CA ASP A 520 -55.07 13.51 17.93
C ASP A 520 -55.15 12.63 16.67
N GLY A 521 -55.75 11.45 16.84
CA GLY A 521 -56.23 10.65 15.74
C GLY A 521 -57.50 11.23 15.13
N THR A 522 -57.63 11.19 13.81
CA THR A 522 -58.93 10.90 13.16
C THR A 522 -58.78 10.47 11.70
N THR A 523 -59.55 9.45 11.35
CA THR A 523 -59.78 8.87 10.02
C THR A 523 -60.60 9.78 9.10
N ALA A 524 -60.29 9.88 7.79
CA ALA A 524 -61.31 10.06 6.73
C ALA A 524 -60.78 9.76 5.31
N ARG A 525 -61.63 9.09 4.51
CA ARG A 525 -61.53 8.91 3.06
C ARG A 525 -61.95 10.18 2.30
N GLY A 526 -61.44 10.36 1.08
CA GLY A 526 -62.10 11.16 0.03
C GLY A 526 -61.15 11.72 -1.03
N GLY A 527 -61.34 11.37 -2.30
CA GLY A 527 -60.56 11.88 -3.43
C GLY A 527 -61.10 13.20 -4.01
N GLY A 528 -60.29 13.84 -4.87
CA GLY A 528 -60.72 14.96 -5.72
C GLY A 528 -59.60 15.91 -6.15
N THR A 529 -59.19 15.76 -7.41
CA THR A 529 -58.54 16.69 -8.37
C THR A 529 -58.28 18.17 -8.01
N GLY A 530 -57.12 18.68 -8.40
CA GLY A 530 -56.87 20.12 -8.63
C GLY A 530 -55.39 20.45 -8.74
N ALA A 531 -54.94 20.82 -9.94
CA ALA A 531 -53.61 21.35 -10.21
C ALA A 531 -53.49 22.81 -9.73
N ASP A 532 -52.34 23.20 -9.18
CA ASP A 532 -51.66 24.46 -9.52
C ASP A 532 -50.25 24.49 -8.91
N GLY A 533 -49.31 25.01 -9.72
CA GLY A 533 -47.88 24.93 -9.48
C GLY A 533 -47.35 25.88 -8.41
N ALA A 534 -46.35 25.38 -7.69
CA ALA A 534 -45.27 26.19 -7.12
C ALA A 534 -44.00 25.34 -7.18
N THR A 535 -43.10 25.70 -8.08
CA THR A 535 -41.73 25.19 -8.13
C THR A 535 -40.99 25.68 -6.90
N VAL A 536 -40.94 24.83 -5.88
CA VAL A 536 -39.92 24.93 -4.83
C VAL A 536 -38.75 24.10 -5.33
N GLU A 537 -37.61 24.75 -5.53
CA GLU A 537 -36.33 24.08 -5.80
C GLU A 537 -36.06 23.14 -4.62
N GLY A 538 -36.34 21.85 -4.84
CA GLY A 538 -36.12 20.81 -3.84
C GLY A 538 -34.63 20.56 -3.67
N GLU A 539 -34.21 20.57 -2.41
CA GLU A 539 -32.92 20.06 -1.95
C GLU A 539 -32.63 18.65 -2.53
N PRO A 540 -31.36 18.25 -2.67
CA PRO A 540 -31.00 16.99 -3.33
C PRO A 540 -31.62 15.79 -2.60
N ALA A 541 -32.25 14.91 -3.37
CA ALA A 541 -33.04 13.77 -2.94
C ALA A 541 -32.43 12.95 -1.78
N ASP A 542 -33.22 12.76 -0.75
CA ASP A 542 -33.00 11.92 0.42
C ASP A 542 -32.35 10.56 0.10
N VAL A 543 -31.28 10.24 0.82
CA VAL A 543 -30.89 8.84 1.01
C VAL A 543 -32.05 8.18 1.75
N ASP A 544 -32.71 7.22 1.09
CA ASP A 544 -33.79 6.38 1.61
C ASP A 544 -33.53 6.03 3.10
N VAL A 545 -34.49 6.33 3.98
CA VAL A 545 -34.39 6.09 5.44
C VAL A 545 -34.00 4.63 5.72
N ALA A 546 -34.46 3.69 4.89
CA ALA A 546 -34.08 2.28 5.03
C ALA A 546 -32.59 2.04 4.76
N LEU A 547 -32.01 2.71 3.76
CA LEU A 547 -30.59 2.61 3.44
C LEU A 547 -29.74 3.27 4.53
N ARG A 548 -30.14 4.43 5.06
CA ARG A 548 -29.47 5.08 6.20
C ARG A 548 -29.38 4.14 7.40
N ASN A 549 -30.50 3.52 7.77
CA ASN A 549 -30.53 2.55 8.89
C ASN A 549 -29.59 1.36 8.68
N ILE A 550 -29.47 0.84 7.44
CA ILE A 550 -28.54 -0.23 7.12
C ILE A 550 -27.09 0.24 7.28
N ILE A 551 -26.77 1.44 6.79
CA ILE A 551 -25.44 2.03 6.90
C ILE A 551 -25.06 2.22 8.38
N ASP A 552 -25.94 2.82 9.18
CA ASP A 552 -25.69 3.08 10.60
C ASP A 552 -25.45 1.77 11.37
N THR A 553 -26.26 0.75 11.09
CA THR A 553 -26.13 -0.58 11.71
C THR A 553 -24.82 -1.25 11.31
N ALA A 554 -24.45 -1.17 10.04
CA ALA A 554 -23.21 -1.75 9.53
C ALA A 554 -21.97 -1.03 10.11
N GLN A 555 -22.01 0.30 10.20
CA GLN A 555 -20.94 1.12 10.77
C GLN A 555 -20.75 0.83 12.27
N ALA A 556 -21.85 0.66 13.01
CA ALA A 556 -21.81 0.29 14.41
C ALA A 556 -21.17 -1.09 14.62
N LEU A 557 -21.52 -2.08 13.79
CA LEU A 557 -20.90 -3.41 13.86
C LEU A 557 -19.43 -3.38 13.44
N SER A 558 -19.08 -2.65 12.36
CA SER A 558 -17.69 -2.52 11.90
C SER A 558 -16.81 -1.86 12.96
N SER A 559 -17.28 -0.78 13.59
CA SER A 559 -16.56 -0.11 14.68
C SER A 559 -16.38 -1.01 15.90
N LYS A 560 -17.38 -1.85 16.22
CA LYS A 560 -17.35 -2.77 17.36
C LYS A 560 -16.38 -3.95 17.15
N THR A 561 -16.25 -4.42 15.91
CA THR A 561 -15.52 -5.65 15.58
C THR A 561 -14.14 -5.39 15.01
N GLY A 562 -13.90 -4.21 14.46
CA GLY A 562 -12.67 -3.92 13.71
C GLY A 562 -12.64 -4.56 12.32
N SER A 563 -13.71 -5.25 11.90
CA SER A 563 -13.85 -5.91 10.59
C SER A 563 -14.50 -5.00 9.56
N VAL A 564 -14.26 -5.28 8.28
CA VAL A 564 -15.11 -4.76 7.19
C VAL A 564 -16.48 -5.42 7.32
N VAL A 565 -17.56 -4.63 7.24
CA VAL A 565 -18.92 -5.16 7.23
C VAL A 565 -19.53 -4.99 5.85
N CYS A 566 -19.95 -6.09 5.24
CA CYS A 566 -20.62 -6.15 3.95
C CYS A 566 -22.08 -6.58 4.15
N VAL A 567 -23.01 -5.67 3.88
CA VAL A 567 -24.45 -5.93 3.87
C VAL A 567 -24.91 -6.12 2.43
N THR A 568 -25.35 -7.33 2.09
CA THR A 568 -25.87 -7.61 0.75
C THR A 568 -27.37 -7.33 0.63
N GLY A 569 -27.81 -6.79 -0.50
CA GLY A 569 -29.22 -6.45 -0.75
C GLY A 569 -29.47 -5.90 -2.15
N ALA A 570 -30.55 -5.12 -2.31
CA ALA A 570 -30.82 -4.41 -3.58
C ALA A 570 -29.79 -3.31 -3.87
N ARG A 571 -29.23 -2.74 -2.80
CA ARG A 571 -28.01 -1.95 -2.81
C ARG A 571 -27.08 -2.60 -1.79
N ASP A 572 -25.88 -2.94 -2.22
CA ASP A 572 -24.90 -3.53 -1.32
C ASP A 572 -24.15 -2.42 -0.58
N VAL A 573 -23.99 -2.58 0.72
CA VAL A 573 -23.29 -1.63 1.59
C VAL A 573 -22.02 -2.29 2.11
N VAL A 574 -20.88 -1.66 1.88
CA VAL A 574 -19.60 -2.07 2.47
C VAL A 574 -19.14 -0.92 3.35
N THR A 575 -18.77 -1.19 4.60
CA THR A 575 -18.27 -0.16 5.50
C THR A 575 -17.05 -0.63 6.28
N TYR A 576 -16.12 0.30 6.47
CA TYR A 576 -14.91 0.08 7.23
C TYR A 576 -14.40 1.42 7.77
N GLN A 577 -14.15 1.49 9.08
CA GLN A 577 -13.46 2.61 9.73
C GLN A 577 -14.03 4.00 9.39
N GLY A 578 -15.35 4.10 9.34
CA GLY A 578 -16.07 5.36 9.10
C GLY A 578 -16.25 5.71 7.62
N GLN A 579 -15.67 4.96 6.68
CA GLN A 579 -15.94 5.07 5.26
C GLN A 579 -17.01 4.05 4.84
N THR A 580 -17.95 4.46 3.98
CA THR A 580 -18.98 3.56 3.46
C THR A 580 -19.03 3.62 1.94
N ALA A 581 -19.02 2.47 1.28
CA ALA A 581 -19.27 2.31 -0.15
C ALA A 581 -20.65 1.68 -0.37
N VAL A 582 -21.46 2.29 -1.23
CA VAL A 582 -22.74 1.75 -1.67
C VAL A 582 -22.64 1.37 -3.14
N LEU A 583 -22.86 0.10 -3.45
CA LEU A 583 -22.87 -0.43 -4.80
C LEU A 583 -24.32 -0.60 -5.28
N GLU A 584 -24.60 -0.10 -6.49
CA GLU A 584 -25.94 -0.12 -7.10
C GLU A 584 -25.98 -1.01 -8.35
N ASN A 585 -25.14 -2.03 -8.37
CA ASN A 585 -25.07 -3.07 -9.40
C ASN A 585 -25.88 -4.30 -9.00
N GLY A 586 -26.17 -5.18 -9.96
CA GLY A 586 -26.83 -6.45 -9.72
C GLY A 586 -28.18 -6.57 -10.41
N HIS A 587 -28.83 -7.72 -10.20
CA HIS A 587 -30.12 -8.02 -10.80
C HIS A 587 -31.04 -8.73 -9.79
N ALA A 588 -32.32 -8.32 -9.70
CA ALA A 588 -33.27 -8.86 -8.72
C ALA A 588 -33.42 -10.39 -8.76
N PHE A 589 -33.24 -10.99 -9.94
CA PHE A 589 -33.30 -12.44 -10.14
C PHE A 589 -32.19 -13.23 -9.41
N MET A 590 -31.18 -12.56 -8.87
CA MET A 590 -30.14 -13.18 -8.04
C MET A 590 -30.70 -13.80 -6.75
N ALA A 591 -31.83 -13.31 -6.24
CA ALA A 591 -32.51 -13.91 -5.09
C ALA A 591 -33.27 -15.21 -5.42
N ASN A 592 -33.47 -15.52 -6.71
CA ASN A 592 -34.18 -16.72 -7.14
C ASN A 592 -33.29 -17.96 -7.26
N ILE A 593 -31.99 -17.83 -6.98
CA ILE A 593 -31.04 -18.94 -6.96
C ILE A 593 -30.39 -19.05 -5.58
N THR A 594 -30.14 -20.28 -5.16
CA THR A 594 -29.40 -20.52 -3.92
C THR A 594 -27.92 -20.15 -4.08
N GLY A 595 -27.30 -19.73 -2.98
CA GLY A 595 -25.85 -19.56 -2.90
C GLY A 595 -25.27 -18.26 -3.47
N THR A 596 -26.08 -17.30 -3.94
CA THR A 596 -25.55 -15.98 -4.39
C THR A 596 -24.81 -15.25 -3.28
N GLY A 597 -25.35 -15.26 -2.05
CA GLY A 597 -24.65 -14.70 -0.89
C GLY A 597 -23.30 -15.39 -0.63
N CYS A 598 -23.23 -16.71 -0.75
CA CYS A 598 -22.01 -17.51 -0.53
C CYS A 598 -21.01 -17.34 -1.67
N ILE A 599 -21.48 -17.16 -2.92
CA ILE A 599 -20.66 -16.76 -4.07
C ILE A 599 -20.03 -15.39 -3.79
N THR A 600 -20.78 -14.43 -3.23
CA THR A 600 -20.21 -13.14 -2.81
C THR A 600 -19.12 -13.30 -1.76
N GLY A 601 -19.34 -14.11 -0.72
CA GLY A 601 -18.30 -14.40 0.28
C GLY A 601 -17.04 -15.02 -0.35
N THR A 602 -17.23 -15.92 -1.31
CA THR A 602 -16.15 -16.55 -2.07
C THR A 602 -15.39 -15.55 -2.93
N ALA A 603 -16.11 -14.64 -3.60
CA ALA A 603 -15.52 -13.59 -4.42
C ALA A 603 -14.69 -12.62 -3.57
N ILE A 604 -15.21 -12.20 -2.41
CA ILE A 604 -14.49 -11.35 -1.45
C ILE A 604 -13.20 -12.04 -1.00
N ALA A 605 -13.27 -13.31 -0.58
CA ALA A 605 -12.08 -14.07 -0.17
C ALA A 605 -11.06 -14.24 -1.30
N THR A 606 -11.54 -14.44 -2.53
CA THR A 606 -10.67 -14.50 -3.71
C THR A 606 -9.93 -13.17 -3.93
N MET A 607 -10.59 -12.02 -3.72
CA MET A 607 -9.92 -10.71 -3.80
C MET A 607 -8.95 -10.48 -2.64
N LEU A 608 -9.32 -10.87 -1.41
CA LEU A 608 -8.45 -10.75 -0.23
C LEU A 608 -7.14 -11.54 -0.37
N GLY A 609 -7.16 -12.64 -1.13
CA GLY A 609 -5.94 -13.40 -1.41
C GLY A 609 -4.89 -12.63 -2.22
N VAL A 610 -5.24 -11.49 -2.81
CA VAL A 610 -4.31 -10.65 -3.61
C VAL A 610 -4.32 -9.17 -3.26
N GLU A 611 -5.34 -8.70 -2.54
CA GLU A 611 -5.51 -7.32 -2.12
C GLU A 611 -5.49 -7.24 -0.59
N ARG A 612 -4.66 -6.33 -0.07
CA ARG A 612 -4.40 -6.22 1.36
C ARG A 612 -5.37 -5.29 2.07
N ASP A 613 -5.90 -4.29 1.35
CA ASP A 613 -6.97 -3.47 1.90
C ASP A 613 -8.28 -4.28 1.85
N PRO A 614 -8.82 -4.72 3.00
CA PRO A 614 -9.99 -5.60 3.02
C PRO A 614 -11.24 -4.86 2.55
N PHE A 615 -11.30 -3.52 2.66
CA PHE A 615 -12.41 -2.71 2.19
C PHE A 615 -12.44 -2.67 0.66
N LEU A 616 -11.30 -2.39 0.02
CA LEU A 616 -11.16 -2.46 -1.44
C LEU A 616 -11.38 -3.88 -1.98
N ALA A 617 -10.81 -4.89 -1.33
CA ALA A 617 -11.01 -6.29 -1.70
C ALA A 617 -12.49 -6.67 -1.65
N THR A 618 -13.21 -6.23 -0.61
CA THR A 618 -14.64 -6.47 -0.46
C THR A 618 -15.45 -5.77 -1.55
N VAL A 619 -15.18 -4.50 -1.82
CA VAL A 619 -15.83 -3.75 -2.92
C VAL A 619 -15.59 -4.43 -4.26
N ALA A 620 -14.35 -4.87 -4.55
CA ALA A 620 -14.02 -5.57 -5.79
C ALA A 620 -14.75 -6.92 -5.92
N GLY A 621 -14.85 -7.68 -4.83
CA GLY A 621 -15.57 -8.95 -4.79
C GLY A 621 -17.08 -8.78 -5.03
N VAL A 622 -17.70 -7.80 -4.36
CA VAL A 622 -19.12 -7.47 -4.54
C VAL A 622 -19.39 -6.95 -5.95
N ALA A 623 -18.53 -6.05 -6.46
CA ALA A 623 -18.65 -5.52 -7.82
C ALA A 623 -18.58 -6.63 -8.89
N ALA A 624 -17.66 -7.60 -8.72
CA ALA A 624 -17.53 -8.71 -9.65
C ALA A 624 -18.82 -9.57 -9.72
N VAL A 625 -19.42 -9.89 -8.57
CA VAL A 625 -20.61 -10.74 -8.51
C VAL A 625 -21.86 -10.01 -9.02
N THR A 626 -22.04 -8.75 -8.63
CA THR A 626 -23.20 -7.96 -9.04
C THR A 626 -23.18 -7.63 -10.53
N LEU A 627 -22.03 -7.24 -11.09
CA LEU A 627 -21.87 -7.03 -12.53
C LEU A 627 -22.00 -8.32 -13.32
N ALA A 628 -21.48 -9.45 -12.82
CA ALA A 628 -21.73 -10.76 -13.43
C ALA A 628 -23.23 -11.09 -13.47
N GLY A 629 -24.00 -10.70 -12.44
CA GLY A 629 -25.46 -10.83 -12.41
C GLY A 629 -26.18 -10.01 -13.47
N GLU A 630 -25.71 -8.79 -13.76
CA GLU A 630 -26.22 -7.97 -14.87
C GLU A 630 -25.88 -8.57 -16.24
N VAL A 631 -24.62 -8.99 -16.43
CA VAL A 631 -24.16 -9.64 -17.67
C VAL A 631 -24.95 -10.93 -17.95
N ALA A 632 -25.29 -11.69 -16.90
CA ALA A 632 -26.07 -12.92 -17.03
C ALA A 632 -27.48 -12.71 -17.61
N THR A 633 -28.06 -11.50 -17.48
CA THR A 633 -29.39 -11.17 -18.00
C THR A 633 -29.38 -10.24 -19.22
N GLU A 634 -28.25 -9.60 -19.53
CA GLU A 634 -28.13 -8.52 -20.50
C GLU A 634 -28.76 -8.84 -21.86
N GLU A 635 -28.41 -9.97 -22.47
CA GLU A 635 -28.92 -10.40 -23.78
C GLU A 635 -30.46 -10.46 -23.84
N TYR A 636 -31.12 -10.78 -22.72
CA TYR A 636 -32.58 -10.88 -22.65
C TYR A 636 -33.23 -9.53 -22.41
N VAL A 637 -32.66 -8.74 -21.51
CA VAL A 637 -33.11 -7.38 -21.25
C VAL A 637 -33.02 -6.56 -22.53
N SER A 638 -31.89 -6.63 -23.25
CA SER A 638 -31.69 -5.95 -24.53
C SER A 638 -32.62 -6.43 -25.64
N ALA A 639 -33.07 -7.69 -25.60
CA ALA A 639 -34.05 -8.24 -26.54
C ALA A 639 -35.51 -7.95 -26.15
N GLY A 640 -35.76 -7.15 -25.09
CA GLY A 640 -37.10 -6.85 -24.58
C GLY A 640 -37.82 -8.05 -23.98
N ARG A 641 -37.09 -9.10 -23.59
CA ARG A 641 -37.64 -10.35 -23.06
C ARG A 641 -37.60 -10.33 -21.53
N PRO A 642 -38.73 -10.56 -20.83
CA PRO A 642 -38.73 -10.58 -19.36
C PRO A 642 -37.90 -11.75 -18.81
N VAL A 643 -37.01 -11.43 -17.87
CA VAL A 643 -36.25 -12.40 -17.07
C VAL A 643 -37.21 -13.15 -16.13
N GLY A 644 -37.08 -14.47 -16.01
CA GLY A 644 -38.03 -15.32 -15.28
C GLY A 644 -39.11 -15.99 -16.14
N MET A 645 -39.41 -15.45 -17.34
CA MET A 645 -40.23 -16.14 -18.36
C MET A 645 -39.37 -16.82 -19.43
N THR A 646 -38.18 -16.27 -19.70
CA THR A 646 -37.28 -16.75 -20.77
C THR A 646 -36.00 -17.39 -20.24
N VAL A 647 -35.58 -17.00 -19.02
CA VAL A 647 -34.43 -17.56 -18.29
C VAL A 647 -34.93 -18.01 -16.94
N GLY A 648 -34.91 -19.32 -16.72
CA GLY A 648 -35.20 -19.89 -15.40
C GLY A 648 -34.00 -19.80 -14.45
N PRO A 649 -34.20 -20.04 -13.14
CA PRO A 649 -33.14 -19.98 -12.13
C PRO A 649 -31.90 -20.83 -12.46
N GLY A 650 -32.10 -22.02 -13.02
CA GLY A 650 -30.99 -22.91 -13.39
C GLY A 650 -30.06 -22.31 -14.45
N LEU A 651 -30.61 -21.77 -15.54
CA LEU A 651 -29.80 -21.14 -16.60
C LEU A 651 -29.14 -19.85 -16.10
N PHE A 652 -29.85 -19.07 -15.27
CA PHE A 652 -29.28 -17.88 -14.67
C PHE A 652 -28.05 -18.20 -13.79
N SER A 653 -28.12 -19.26 -12.97
CA SER A 653 -26.99 -19.69 -12.14
C SER A 653 -25.75 -20.03 -12.97
N LEU A 654 -25.90 -20.72 -14.11
CA LEU A 654 -24.80 -21.00 -15.02
C LEU A 654 -24.23 -19.73 -15.64
N ARG A 655 -25.09 -18.85 -16.17
CA ARG A 655 -24.67 -17.58 -16.77
C ARG A 655 -24.00 -16.64 -15.77
N LEU A 656 -24.37 -16.71 -14.49
CA LEU A 656 -23.69 -15.96 -13.43
C LEU A 656 -22.21 -16.39 -13.31
N HIS A 657 -21.93 -17.69 -13.35
CA HIS A 657 -20.55 -18.20 -13.32
C HIS A 657 -19.78 -17.82 -14.59
N ASP A 658 -20.42 -17.87 -15.76
CA ASP A 658 -19.81 -17.38 -17.00
C ASP A 658 -19.53 -15.86 -16.92
N GLY A 659 -20.44 -15.09 -16.33
CA GLY A 659 -20.24 -13.67 -16.05
C GLY A 659 -19.04 -13.41 -15.15
N LEU A 660 -18.87 -14.18 -14.08
CA LEU A 660 -17.68 -14.11 -13.20
C LEU A 660 -16.39 -14.42 -13.97
N PHE A 661 -16.43 -15.39 -14.87
CA PHE A 661 -15.32 -15.69 -15.77
C PHE A 661 -14.95 -14.50 -16.67
N LEU A 662 -15.94 -13.76 -17.18
CA LEU A 662 -15.70 -12.58 -18.02
C LEU A 662 -15.14 -11.38 -17.24
N MET A 663 -15.42 -11.27 -15.93
CA MET A 663 -14.90 -10.16 -15.11
C MET A 663 -13.37 -10.08 -15.09
N ARG A 664 -12.69 -11.20 -15.36
CA ARG A 664 -11.23 -11.30 -15.39
C ARG A 664 -10.56 -10.46 -16.46
N SER A 665 -11.18 -10.39 -17.64
CA SER A 665 -10.62 -9.77 -18.85
C SER A 665 -11.41 -8.57 -19.32
N SER A 666 -12.66 -8.45 -18.89
CA SER A 666 -13.64 -7.54 -19.48
C SER A 666 -14.53 -6.93 -18.41
N PHE A 667 -13.92 -6.39 -17.36
CA PHE A 667 -14.64 -5.63 -16.33
C PHE A 667 -15.36 -4.42 -16.96
N PRO A 668 -16.70 -4.34 -16.90
CA PRO A 668 -17.46 -3.29 -17.56
C PRO A 668 -17.44 -2.00 -16.73
N GLU A 669 -16.34 -1.25 -16.83
CA GLU A 669 -16.11 0.01 -16.09
C GLU A 669 -17.24 1.03 -16.27
N ASP A 670 -17.92 1.02 -17.42
CA ASP A 670 -19.02 1.94 -17.75
C ASP A 670 -20.29 1.64 -16.96
N LYS A 671 -20.47 0.37 -16.58
CA LYS A 671 -21.64 -0.12 -15.84
C LYS A 671 -21.43 -0.13 -14.33
N PHE A 672 -20.19 -0.06 -13.87
CA PHE A 672 -19.86 -0.08 -12.45
C PHE A 672 -20.36 1.20 -11.75
N ARG A 673 -21.22 1.02 -10.74
CA ARG A 673 -21.90 2.08 -10.00
C ARG A 673 -21.59 1.96 -8.51
N ILE A 674 -20.80 2.92 -8.02
CA ILE A 674 -20.39 3.04 -6.63
C ILE A 674 -20.57 4.48 -6.14
N ARG A 675 -20.99 4.63 -4.89
CA ARG A 675 -21.05 5.91 -4.17
C ARG A 675 -20.32 5.75 -2.84
N ILE A 676 -19.41 6.68 -2.54
CA ILE A 676 -18.78 6.76 -1.22
C ILE A 676 -19.57 7.75 -0.36
N ILE A 677 -19.79 7.40 0.90
CA ILE A 677 -20.54 8.17 1.90
C ILE A 677 -19.62 8.46 3.08
#